data_AF-A0AAD9CQV9-F1
#
_entry.id   AF-A0AAD9CQV9-F1
#
_cell.length_a   1.000
_cell.length_b   1.000
_cell.length_c   1.000
_cell.angle_alpha   90.00
_cell.angle_beta   90.00
_cell.angle_gamma   90.00
#
_symmetry.space_group_name_H-M   'P 1'
#
loop_
_entity.id
_entity.type
_entity.pdbx_description
1 polymer ?
#
loop_
_entity_poly.entity_id
_entity_poly.type
_entity_poly.pdbx_seq_one_letter_code
_entity_poly.pdbx_strand_id
1 'polypeptide(L)'
;MVVKKRKSPKVEAVVLDEEKLHKLIASLSVGGGEDGVREVAQTLQSCLELTEPVQQIQLVIKAGSQLEALSEEPSDGALLESCLHTLTLVYTSLQAKNPLRRTIASALEQYPHITDTITACLDGFPLGERCINHLLHEVMQFLHKGLSEYLLQNSGLAGRHIAQAQLMYCCLATVKASMLVMQRSQETIGSSLQAQHTHTKLEDTLSSLLGCYTHILTDEEFIQSVQSTAGMAIVLLIRSAMGGGDEVASVVCSLLCGSAQGLDSAPRWLQQRCEGLCSSARPPGVSLYLCHGALAMLSWKGALPGPQWEQLLLLVPNTLLDLDVSIKESSTAMVVSRVLTLWSSAALDCLQGERQVCPPRLQQSLSGGSELQQRLLEHIYSHWEHPLDGVRHQTRALFRNILLLHQHTCSSIFDPAEDSYITELTLSLLGLEWHMRGKYGSLSCLVELYGARHLLDVQPQLPVSLLGLMGDQNLAPYASDLLERLFVSHKAQLGIEAGAVDTTGSEAWMEVWHKTWVTPLLLVLCRAKLDQTTYILDYFLPKLLRCSPSSLTHMVQALQDTPPCSTGPSGSRGALGALMTCLRAARAQGVVPSSKEGLWGGLVPLSLLQQALVHKHDQVRMDALGLVCETLRSTEALTPQEMDLIRYFLPLKDSALLLQKRMSQERDPDKRDADQHTLHQYEEFLRWLCVSLLEVLLPGASFSKCLMALQLLCLLGELFTFSSDSGVFALGEVVTSAHAQNVLYSVASNFLEVKQLASTLLRQLPPSAVGLQVPERMCSVLQAALDLSTSTKPFDSVSAAHLLHLLLPQPHLTEALLHCAQEQGLPFHPPSPLPNASEAVILELNTLAVVQLLLCCLQSEVPRAEASLLQAAASYPLYGRAHCITAVLQPLNFETLIQTEQWRCVVSELIAVCYRMSDVVSPVVQSSSPEGLIPMDTDSETSAGLQRILQEIQPRDSNDFFTSARELDTHTGDDQTQTTHTPSLNTGGEGYRVTAQMVLVCCWRSMKEVAMLLGQLCQSLPLHCGDDTHAGLITEEQVEGVGLYFRQQLLQSRHRGAFELAYVGFVRLTEMLCRCVCVCVFTFRAKG
;
A
#
# COMPACT_ATOMS: atom_id res chain seq x y z
N MET A 1 37.64 22.41 46.16
CA MET A 1 37.46 22.88 44.75
C MET A 1 38.68 23.68 44.34
N VAL A 2 39.57 23.10 43.53
CA VAL A 2 40.67 23.82 42.87
C VAL A 2 40.37 23.78 41.38
N VAL A 3 39.98 24.92 40.83
CA VAL A 3 39.74 25.09 39.39
C VAL A 3 41.09 24.97 38.68
N LYS A 4 41.36 23.81 38.07
CA LYS A 4 42.44 23.68 37.09
C LYS A 4 42.10 24.59 35.91
N LYS A 5 42.78 25.73 35.78
CA LYS A 5 42.79 26.57 34.57
C LYS A 5 43.06 25.68 33.35
N ARG A 6 42.07 25.48 32.48
CA ARG A 6 42.28 25.00 31.11
C ARG A 6 43.20 26.01 30.43
N LYS A 7 44.41 25.59 30.04
CA LYS A 7 45.25 26.35 29.10
C LYS A 7 44.44 26.51 27.81
N SER A 8 44.26 27.76 27.36
CA SER A 8 43.76 28.05 26.01
C SER A 8 44.69 27.40 24.97
N PRO A 9 44.17 26.77 23.90
CA PRO A 9 45.00 26.28 22.82
C PRO A 9 45.68 27.48 22.15
N LYS A 10 47.01 27.49 22.08
CA LYS A 10 47.73 28.45 21.26
C LYS A 10 47.42 28.14 19.79
N VAL A 11 47.04 29.17 19.04
CA VAL A 11 46.94 29.09 17.58
C VAL A 11 48.39 29.14 17.07
N GLU A 12 48.88 28.05 16.48
CA GLU A 12 50.24 27.96 15.95
C GLU A 12 50.16 27.94 14.42
N ALA A 13 50.98 28.75 13.75
CA ALA A 13 51.03 28.80 12.28
C ALA A 13 51.56 27.49 11.70
N VAL A 14 51.35 27.28 10.40
CA VAL A 14 51.95 26.16 9.66
C VAL A 14 53.48 26.25 9.75
N VAL A 15 54.12 25.30 10.42
CA VAL A 15 55.59 25.24 10.53
C VAL A 15 56.09 24.18 9.55
N LEU A 16 56.64 24.64 8.43
CA LEU A 16 57.36 23.82 7.47
C LEU A 16 58.86 24.13 7.58
N ASP A 17 59.69 23.13 7.35
CA ASP A 17 61.13 23.32 7.21
C ASP A 17 61.41 24.29 6.05
N GLU A 18 62.39 25.18 6.19
CA GLU A 18 62.62 26.27 5.22
C GLU A 18 62.85 25.72 3.80
N GLU A 19 63.54 24.59 3.69
CA GLU A 19 63.80 23.95 2.39
C GLU A 19 62.51 23.41 1.74
N LYS A 20 61.57 22.90 2.55
CA LYS A 20 60.27 22.40 2.07
C LYS A 20 59.33 23.55 1.72
N LEU A 21 59.31 24.61 2.53
CA LEU A 21 58.51 25.81 2.30
C LEU A 21 58.90 26.47 0.97
N HIS A 22 60.20 26.65 0.72
CA HIS A 22 60.69 27.22 -0.53
C HIS A 22 60.37 26.33 -1.74
N LYS A 23 60.45 25.00 -1.61
CA LYS A 23 60.07 24.06 -2.68
C LYS A 23 58.57 24.12 -3.00
N LEU A 24 57.71 24.23 -1.98
CA LEU A 24 56.26 24.36 -2.15
C LEU A 24 55.87 25.68 -2.80
N ILE A 25 56.40 26.80 -2.31
CA ILE A 25 56.17 28.12 -2.91
C ILE A 25 56.65 28.14 -4.37
N ALA A 26 57.81 27.54 -4.66
CA ALA A 26 58.31 27.41 -6.03
C ALA A 26 57.36 26.57 -6.91
N SER A 27 56.81 25.46 -6.39
CA SER A 27 55.86 24.61 -7.13
C SER A 27 54.53 25.29 -7.44
N LEU A 28 54.06 26.20 -6.56
CA LEU A 28 52.84 26.99 -6.76
C LEU A 28 53.04 28.18 -7.71
N SER A 29 54.29 28.57 -7.95
CA SER A 29 54.65 29.73 -8.79
C SER A 29 54.86 29.41 -10.27
N VAL A 30 54.73 28.14 -10.68
CA VAL A 30 54.97 27.71 -12.06
C VAL A 30 53.89 28.31 -12.97
N GLY A 31 54.25 29.01 -14.05
CA GLY A 31 53.26 29.60 -14.95
C GLY A 31 52.62 28.55 -15.86
N GLY A 32 51.45 28.01 -15.49
CA GLY A 32 50.67 27.11 -16.33
C GLY A 32 49.44 26.56 -15.61
N GLY A 33 48.25 26.99 -16.01
CA GLY A 33 46.98 26.56 -15.44
C GLY A 33 45.86 27.53 -15.80
N GLU A 34 44.62 27.04 -15.87
CA GLU A 34 43.42 27.86 -16.08
C GLU A 34 43.26 28.92 -14.98
N ASP A 35 42.58 30.03 -15.28
CA ASP A 35 42.52 31.20 -14.38
C ASP A 35 42.02 30.83 -12.98
N GLY A 36 41.08 29.88 -12.85
CA GLY A 36 40.61 29.39 -11.56
C GLY A 36 41.67 28.61 -10.76
N VAL A 37 42.50 27.78 -11.40
CA VAL A 37 43.59 27.04 -10.72
C VAL A 37 44.71 27.99 -10.27
N ARG A 38 44.95 29.05 -11.06
CA ARG A 38 45.90 30.12 -10.70
C ARG A 38 45.44 30.90 -9.47
N GLU A 39 44.15 31.17 -9.34
CA GLU A 39 43.59 31.82 -8.14
C GLU A 39 43.74 30.97 -6.87
N VAL A 40 43.57 29.65 -6.98
CA VAL A 40 43.81 28.71 -5.89
C VAL A 40 45.29 28.70 -5.51
N ALA A 41 46.20 28.60 -6.50
CA ALA A 41 47.64 28.61 -6.27
C ALA A 41 48.13 29.88 -5.56
N GLN A 42 47.64 31.04 -5.99
CA GLN A 42 47.97 32.33 -5.38
C GLN A 42 47.44 32.44 -3.94
N THR A 43 46.24 31.90 -3.69
CA THR A 43 45.63 31.91 -2.35
C THR A 43 46.40 30.99 -1.39
N LEU A 44 46.88 29.84 -1.87
CA LEU A 44 47.72 28.92 -1.09
C LEU A 44 49.14 29.45 -0.87
N GLN A 45 49.73 30.08 -1.88
CA GLN A 45 51.02 30.75 -1.76
C GLN A 45 50.95 31.86 -0.69
N SER A 46 49.91 32.70 -0.75
CA SER A 46 49.64 33.73 0.26
C SER A 46 49.44 33.14 1.65
N CYS A 47 48.84 31.94 1.77
CA CYS A 47 48.70 31.24 3.04
C CYS A 47 50.05 30.78 3.61
N LEU A 48 50.95 30.28 2.77
CA LEU A 48 52.26 29.78 3.19
C LEU A 48 53.24 30.89 3.59
N GLU A 49 53.09 32.09 3.02
CA GLU A 49 53.94 33.26 3.31
C GLU A 49 53.54 33.99 4.61
N LEU A 50 52.34 33.73 5.15
CA LEU A 50 51.87 34.36 6.37
C LEU A 50 52.33 33.62 7.63
N THR A 51 52.72 34.40 8.65
CA THR A 51 53.09 33.89 9.98
C THR A 51 51.96 34.02 11.01
N GLU A 52 50.89 34.75 10.67
CA GLU A 52 49.74 34.99 11.54
C GLU A 52 48.67 33.89 11.34
N PRO A 53 48.42 33.04 12.33
CA PRO A 53 47.66 31.81 12.13
C PRO A 53 46.17 32.03 11.90
N VAL A 54 45.59 33.15 12.35
CA VAL A 54 44.18 33.49 12.10
C VAL A 54 43.93 33.89 10.64
N GLN A 55 44.92 34.51 9.99
CA GLN A 55 44.82 34.89 8.58
C GLN A 55 45.04 33.69 7.67
N GLN A 56 45.93 32.77 8.05
CA GLN A 56 46.08 31.48 7.37
C GLN A 56 44.75 30.71 7.34
N ILE A 57 43.98 30.73 8.44
CA ILE A 57 42.67 30.08 8.50
C ILE A 57 41.72 30.61 7.41
N GLN A 58 41.63 31.94 7.27
CA GLN A 58 40.73 32.58 6.30
C GLN A 58 41.14 32.28 4.86
N LEU A 59 42.44 32.23 4.57
CA LEU A 59 42.94 31.92 3.23
C LEU A 59 42.75 30.45 2.87
N VAL A 60 42.85 29.52 3.82
CA VAL A 60 42.56 28.11 3.54
C VAL A 60 41.07 27.88 3.29
N ILE A 61 40.17 28.55 4.03
CA ILE A 61 38.72 28.52 3.75
C ILE A 61 38.44 29.05 2.34
N LYS A 62 39.08 30.16 1.98
CA LYS A 62 38.95 30.76 0.64
C LYS A 62 39.46 29.81 -0.46
N ALA A 63 40.62 29.20 -0.27
CA ALA A 63 41.17 28.23 -1.22
C ALA A 63 40.24 27.03 -1.41
N GLY A 64 39.63 26.52 -0.34
CA GLY A 64 38.62 25.46 -0.40
C GLY A 64 37.41 25.84 -1.27
N SER A 65 36.83 27.02 -1.04
CA SER A 65 35.69 27.51 -1.83
C SER A 65 36.02 27.73 -3.32
N GLN A 66 37.28 28.10 -3.63
CA GLN A 66 37.73 28.27 -5.00
C GLN A 66 37.95 26.94 -5.72
N LEU A 67 38.35 25.90 -4.99
CA LEU A 67 38.47 24.52 -5.50
C LEU A 67 37.10 23.90 -5.84
N GLU A 68 36.07 24.15 -5.03
CA GLU A 68 34.71 23.67 -5.29
C GLU A 68 34.08 24.26 -6.57
N ALA A 69 34.51 25.46 -6.97
CA ALA A 69 34.04 26.13 -8.18
C ALA A 69 34.68 25.60 -9.48
N LEU A 70 35.69 24.72 -9.39
CA LEU A 70 36.39 24.12 -10.54
C LEU A 70 35.68 22.82 -10.96
N SER A 71 34.43 22.90 -11.43
CA SER A 71 33.61 21.73 -11.75
C SER A 71 33.71 21.18 -13.18
N GLU A 72 34.61 21.70 -14.02
CA GLU A 72 34.78 21.23 -15.40
C GLU A 72 36.25 21.02 -15.73
N GLU A 73 36.55 19.90 -16.41
CA GLU A 73 37.89 19.33 -16.62
C GLU A 73 38.97 20.37 -17.03
N PRO A 74 39.93 20.69 -16.15
CA PRO A 74 41.01 21.58 -16.53
C PRO A 74 42.11 20.81 -17.27
N SER A 75 42.47 21.32 -18.44
CA SER A 75 43.48 20.75 -19.33
C SER A 75 44.89 21.30 -19.04
N ASP A 76 45.42 21.06 -17.83
CA ASP A 76 46.85 20.90 -17.54
C ASP A 76 47.10 20.71 -16.03
N GLY A 77 47.70 19.57 -15.65
CA GLY A 77 47.60 19.01 -14.30
C GLY A 77 48.66 19.43 -13.27
N ALA A 78 49.78 20.05 -13.67
CA ALA A 78 50.92 20.22 -12.77
C ALA A 78 50.70 21.25 -11.64
N LEU A 79 49.99 22.35 -11.93
CA LEU A 79 49.75 23.41 -10.96
C LEU A 79 48.62 23.04 -10.00
N LEU A 80 47.56 22.40 -10.51
CA LEU A 80 46.47 21.87 -9.69
C LEU A 80 46.99 20.79 -8.74
N GLU A 81 47.85 19.89 -9.24
CA GLU A 81 48.53 18.88 -8.42
C GLU A 81 49.40 19.52 -7.34
N SER A 82 50.12 20.60 -7.65
CA SER A 82 50.91 21.37 -6.67
C SER A 82 50.03 22.08 -5.62
N CYS A 83 48.84 22.58 -6.00
CA CYS A 83 47.86 23.16 -5.08
C CYS A 83 47.27 22.13 -4.13
N LEU A 84 46.85 20.97 -4.66
CA LEU A 84 46.31 19.86 -3.88
C LEU A 84 47.36 19.23 -2.96
N HIS A 85 48.60 19.08 -3.44
CA HIS A 85 49.73 18.64 -2.64
C HIS A 85 49.99 19.60 -1.47
N THR A 86 49.96 20.91 -1.74
CA THR A 86 50.15 21.94 -0.72
C THR A 86 49.08 21.89 0.37
N LEU A 87 47.79 21.82 -0.01
CA LEU A 87 46.67 21.72 0.94
C LEU A 87 46.78 20.48 1.84
N THR A 88 47.17 19.35 1.25
CA THR A 88 47.37 18.10 1.98
C THR A 88 48.53 18.18 2.95
N LEU A 89 49.63 18.83 2.55
CA LEU A 89 50.83 18.99 3.37
C LEU A 89 50.61 20.00 4.51
N VAL A 90 49.82 21.04 4.27
CA VAL A 90 49.32 21.97 5.30
C VAL A 90 48.42 21.23 6.31
N TYR A 91 47.55 20.32 5.86
CA TYR A 91 46.66 19.57 6.75
C TYR A 91 47.41 18.56 7.64
N THR A 92 48.40 17.87 7.08
CA THR A 92 49.17 16.80 7.75
C THR A 92 50.28 17.30 8.68
N SER A 93 50.87 18.47 8.41
CA SER A 93 51.93 19.08 9.24
C SER A 93 51.43 19.66 10.58
N LEU A 94 50.11 19.87 10.74
CA LEU A 94 49.52 20.48 11.94
C LEU A 94 49.14 19.45 13.02
N GLN A 95 49.52 19.71 14.28
CA GLN A 95 49.12 18.86 15.42
C GLN A 95 47.61 18.82 15.64
N ALA A 96 47.07 17.70 16.12
CA ALA A 96 45.63 17.46 16.28
C ALA A 96 44.88 18.47 17.18
N LYS A 97 45.59 19.24 18.01
CA LYS A 97 45.02 20.28 18.89
C LYS A 97 45.09 21.70 18.29
N ASN A 98 45.66 21.85 17.10
CA ASN A 98 45.84 23.14 16.45
C ASN A 98 44.50 23.67 15.89
N PRO A 99 44.07 24.90 16.23
CA PRO A 99 42.88 25.52 15.68
C PRO A 99 42.86 25.60 14.15
N LEU A 100 44.00 25.80 13.47
CA LEU A 100 44.09 25.80 12.00
C LEU A 100 43.62 24.47 11.39
N ARG A 101 44.06 23.34 11.95
CA ARG A 101 43.60 22.01 11.55
C ARG A 101 42.13 21.78 11.86
N ARG A 102 41.65 22.35 12.98
CA ARG A 102 40.22 22.32 13.36
C ARG A 102 39.35 23.17 12.44
N THR A 103 39.85 24.26 11.90
CA THR A 103 39.09 25.10 10.96
C THR A 103 39.09 24.52 9.55
N ILE A 104 40.17 23.85 9.12
CA ILE A 104 40.14 23.00 7.93
C ILE A 104 39.12 21.86 8.11
N ALA A 105 39.08 21.26 9.31
CA ALA A 105 38.09 20.24 9.66
C ALA A 105 36.67 20.78 9.94
N SER A 106 36.48 22.09 10.19
CA SER A 106 35.17 22.73 10.39
C SER A 106 34.64 23.40 9.13
N ALA A 107 35.48 23.61 8.11
CA ALA A 107 35.03 23.81 6.75
C ALA A 107 34.58 22.47 6.11
N LEU A 108 35.17 21.35 6.56
CA LEU A 108 34.85 19.97 6.17
C LEU A 108 34.04 19.22 7.26
N GLU A 109 33.01 19.85 7.82
CA GLU A 109 32.24 19.27 8.92
C GLU A 109 31.84 17.80 8.64
N GLN A 110 32.28 16.92 9.56
CA GLN A 110 31.94 15.51 9.74
C GLN A 110 32.90 14.51 9.03
N TYR A 111 33.55 13.63 9.83
CA TYR A 111 34.36 12.49 9.38
C TYR A 111 33.72 11.63 8.27
N PRO A 112 32.38 11.40 8.27
CA PRO A 112 31.64 10.82 7.16
C PRO A 112 31.77 11.59 5.84
N HIS A 113 31.70 12.92 5.84
CA HIS A 113 31.80 13.74 4.63
C HIS A 113 33.15 13.55 3.93
N ILE A 114 34.26 13.51 4.69
CA ILE A 114 35.59 13.24 4.12
C ILE A 114 35.67 11.83 3.55
N THR A 115 35.03 10.86 4.22
CA THR A 115 34.91 9.48 3.73
C THR A 115 34.16 9.45 2.40
N ASP A 116 33.05 10.19 2.30
CA ASP A 116 32.24 10.30 1.08
C ASP A 116 33.02 11.00 -0.04
N THR A 117 33.80 12.05 0.27
CA THR A 117 34.68 12.73 -0.68
C THR A 117 35.75 11.78 -1.23
N ILE A 118 36.38 10.96 -0.37
CA ILE A 118 37.35 9.94 -0.81
C ILE A 118 36.68 8.94 -1.78
N THR A 119 35.44 8.51 -1.48
CA THR A 119 34.72 7.60 -2.38
C THR A 119 34.36 8.26 -3.70
N ALA A 120 33.94 9.52 -3.70
CA ALA A 120 33.63 10.29 -4.90
C ALA A 120 34.87 10.50 -5.79
N CYS A 121 36.05 10.70 -5.19
CA CYS A 121 37.31 10.80 -5.94
C CYS A 121 37.68 9.50 -6.68
N LEU A 122 37.13 8.35 -6.28
CA LEU A 122 37.39 7.04 -6.88
C LEU A 122 36.25 6.58 -7.80
N ASP A 123 35.17 7.35 -7.90
CA ASP A 123 33.99 7.03 -8.71
C ASP A 123 34.01 7.81 -10.02
N GLY A 124 34.59 7.20 -11.06
CA GLY A 124 34.61 7.78 -12.41
C GLY A 124 35.51 9.02 -12.58
N PHE A 125 36.40 9.33 -11.63
CA PHE A 125 37.30 10.49 -11.68
C PHE A 125 38.79 10.08 -11.72
N PRO A 126 39.41 9.95 -12.92
CA PRO A 126 40.77 9.42 -13.08
C PRO A 126 41.86 10.26 -12.40
N LEU A 127 41.68 11.58 -12.32
CA LEU A 127 42.60 12.48 -11.60
C LEU A 127 42.52 12.25 -10.09
N GLY A 128 41.31 12.12 -9.55
CA GLY A 128 41.09 11.77 -8.14
C GLY A 128 41.72 10.42 -7.79
N GLU A 129 41.57 9.41 -8.64
CA GLU A 129 42.21 8.11 -8.45
C GLU A 129 43.74 8.20 -8.42
N ARG A 130 44.36 9.03 -9.25
CA ARG A 130 45.82 9.29 -9.20
C ARG A 130 46.22 10.03 -7.92
N CYS A 131 45.46 11.03 -7.49
CA CYS A 131 45.71 11.75 -6.24
C CYS A 131 45.61 10.83 -5.01
N ILE A 132 44.58 9.97 -4.95
CA ILE A 132 44.43 8.97 -3.88
C ILE A 132 45.57 7.96 -3.89
N ASN A 133 46.03 7.52 -5.08
CA ASN A 133 47.20 6.65 -5.19
C ASN A 133 48.49 7.32 -4.69
N HIS A 134 48.66 8.63 -4.92
CA HIS A 134 49.82 9.38 -4.41
C HIS A 134 49.76 9.60 -2.89
N LEU A 135 48.56 9.71 -2.33
CA LEU A 135 48.29 9.94 -0.89
C LEU A 135 47.85 8.67 -0.16
N LEU A 136 48.14 7.50 -0.73
CA LEU A 136 47.57 6.22 -0.30
C LEU A 136 47.81 5.95 1.19
N HIS A 137 49.01 6.24 1.68
CA HIS A 137 49.36 6.00 3.08
C HIS A 137 48.53 6.88 4.03
N GLU A 138 48.42 8.18 3.72
CA GLU A 138 47.69 9.17 4.50
C GLU A 138 46.19 8.87 4.51
N VAL A 139 45.62 8.51 3.35
CA VAL A 139 44.21 8.14 3.20
C VAL A 139 43.89 6.87 4.01
N MET A 140 44.74 5.84 3.91
CA MET A 140 44.55 4.61 4.70
C MET A 140 44.71 4.86 6.20
N GLN A 141 45.65 5.72 6.60
CA GLN A 141 45.86 6.08 8.00
C GLN A 141 44.68 6.87 8.56
N PHE A 142 44.07 7.74 7.76
CA PHE A 142 42.82 8.42 8.08
C PHE A 142 41.71 7.39 8.30
N LEU A 143 41.41 6.53 7.33
CA LEU A 143 40.33 5.54 7.44
C LEU A 143 40.52 4.60 8.65
N HIS A 144 41.76 4.17 8.93
CA HIS A 144 42.11 3.42 10.13
C HIS A 144 41.72 4.15 11.41
N LYS A 145 42.12 5.42 11.53
CA LYS A 145 41.84 6.20 12.72
C LYS A 145 40.34 6.36 12.96
N GLY A 146 39.57 6.56 11.89
CA GLY A 146 38.11 6.67 11.94
C GLY A 146 37.48 5.39 12.45
N LEU A 147 37.84 4.26 11.85
CA LEU A 147 37.37 2.95 12.29
C LEU A 147 37.73 2.68 13.75
N SER A 148 38.97 2.95 14.17
CA SER A 148 39.39 2.73 15.56
C SER A 148 38.60 3.56 16.57
N GLU A 149 38.20 4.78 16.20
CA GLU A 149 37.40 5.66 17.05
C GLU A 149 35.95 5.18 17.13
N TYR A 150 35.36 4.73 16.02
CA TYR A 150 34.02 4.14 16.03
C TYR A 150 33.95 2.84 16.83
N LEU A 151 34.97 1.97 16.74
CA LEU A 151 35.05 0.76 17.55
C LEU A 151 35.06 1.07 19.06
N LEU A 152 35.86 2.06 19.47
CA LEU A 152 35.92 2.48 20.87
C LEU A 152 34.56 3.05 21.34
N GLN A 153 33.91 3.85 20.50
CA GLN A 153 32.62 4.46 20.80
C GLN A 153 31.49 3.42 20.90
N ASN A 154 31.54 2.32 20.13
CA ASN A 154 30.49 1.29 20.16
C ASN A 154 30.26 0.73 21.57
N SER A 155 31.36 0.38 22.27
CA SER A 155 31.31 -0.13 23.65
C SER A 155 30.66 0.83 24.65
N GLY A 156 30.77 2.14 24.41
CA GLY A 156 30.21 3.19 25.27
C GLY A 156 28.75 3.56 24.95
N LEU A 157 28.21 3.04 23.85
CA LEU A 157 26.84 3.34 23.37
C LEU A 157 25.85 2.19 23.59
N ALA A 158 26.26 1.12 24.27
CA ALA A 158 25.40 -0.01 24.64
C ALA A 158 24.07 0.47 25.27
N GLY A 159 22.95 0.05 24.68
CA GLY A 159 21.59 0.41 25.11
C GLY A 159 21.03 1.70 24.50
N ARG A 160 21.79 2.43 23.67
CA ARG A 160 21.32 3.61 22.92
C ARG A 160 21.14 3.28 21.44
N HIS A 161 20.07 2.56 21.12
CA HIS A 161 19.86 1.97 19.79
C HIS A 161 19.94 2.95 18.61
N ILE A 162 19.45 4.20 18.73
CA ILE A 162 19.51 5.20 17.65
C ILE A 162 20.96 5.64 17.38
N ALA A 163 21.72 5.92 18.45
CA ALA A 163 23.12 6.33 18.33
C ALA A 163 24.00 5.17 17.83
N GLN A 164 23.72 3.95 18.27
CA GLN A 164 24.36 2.75 17.76
C GLN A 164 24.06 2.54 16.27
N ALA A 165 22.80 2.69 15.82
CA ALA A 165 22.45 2.56 14.40
C ALA A 165 23.20 3.59 13.51
N GLN A 166 23.31 4.83 13.97
CA GLN A 166 24.09 5.86 13.26
C GLN A 166 25.59 5.52 13.22
N LEU A 167 26.15 5.01 14.34
CA LEU A 167 27.54 4.56 14.38
C LEU A 167 27.78 3.37 13.44
N MET A 168 26.84 2.42 13.36
CA MET A 168 26.91 1.27 12.45
C MET A 168 26.89 1.71 10.98
N TYR A 169 26.09 2.73 10.65
CA TYR A 169 26.11 3.33 9.31
C TYR A 169 27.46 3.96 8.99
N CYS A 170 28.02 4.77 9.89
CA CYS A 170 29.34 5.36 9.72
C CYS A 170 30.44 4.29 9.58
N CYS A 171 30.40 3.24 10.40
CA CYS A 171 31.31 2.10 10.28
C CYS A 171 31.20 1.44 8.90
N LEU A 172 29.97 1.16 8.44
CA LEU A 172 29.75 0.56 7.12
C LEU A 172 30.35 1.41 6.01
N ALA A 173 30.13 2.73 6.04
CA ALA A 173 30.64 3.67 5.06
C ALA A 173 32.18 3.67 5.05
N THR A 174 32.83 3.73 6.22
CA THR A 174 34.29 3.74 6.31
C THR A 174 34.93 2.41 5.90
N VAL A 175 34.31 1.26 6.22
CA VAL A 175 34.78 -0.05 5.71
C VAL A 175 34.64 -0.11 4.19
N LYS A 176 33.51 0.33 3.61
CA LYS A 176 33.34 0.38 2.15
C LYS A 176 34.33 1.31 1.47
N ALA A 177 34.58 2.49 2.03
CA ALA A 177 35.55 3.44 1.49
C ALA A 177 36.96 2.88 1.51
N SER A 178 37.38 2.25 2.62
CA SER A 178 38.69 1.59 2.69
C SER A 178 38.81 0.44 1.68
N MET A 179 37.77 -0.38 1.52
CA MET A 179 37.74 -1.40 0.46
C MET A 179 37.88 -0.81 -0.95
N LEU A 180 37.15 0.27 -1.25
CA LEU A 180 37.20 0.91 -2.57
C LEU A 180 38.59 1.46 -2.88
N VAL A 181 39.20 2.16 -1.91
CA VAL A 181 40.59 2.63 -2.02
C VAL A 181 41.52 1.44 -2.29
N MET A 182 41.38 0.34 -1.54
CA MET A 182 42.20 -0.87 -1.72
C MET A 182 42.00 -1.53 -3.09
N GLN A 183 40.79 -1.56 -3.64
CA GLN A 183 40.48 -2.13 -4.96
C GLN A 183 41.10 -1.30 -6.10
N ARG A 184 41.12 0.03 -5.97
CA ARG A 184 41.65 0.94 -6.99
C ARG A 184 43.17 1.16 -6.90
N SER A 185 43.80 0.76 -5.81
CA SER A 185 45.24 0.94 -5.56
C SER A 185 46.04 -0.36 -5.46
N GLN A 186 45.52 -1.48 -5.98
CA GLN A 186 46.14 -2.80 -5.81
C GLN A 186 47.59 -2.88 -6.32
N GLU A 187 47.89 -2.30 -7.48
CA GLU A 187 49.26 -2.30 -8.05
C GLU A 187 50.24 -1.47 -7.19
N THR A 188 49.79 -0.31 -6.69
CA THR A 188 50.56 0.56 -5.80
C THR A 188 50.83 -0.10 -4.46
N ILE A 189 49.83 -0.78 -3.89
CA ILE A 189 49.96 -1.56 -2.64
C ILE A 189 50.94 -2.71 -2.86
N GLY A 190 50.77 -3.50 -3.92
CA GLY A 190 51.63 -4.65 -4.21
C GLY A 190 53.09 -4.25 -4.43
N SER A 191 53.33 -3.22 -5.24
CA SER A 191 54.69 -2.71 -5.50
C SER A 191 55.36 -2.13 -4.25
N SER A 192 54.61 -1.42 -3.40
CA SER A 192 55.12 -0.87 -2.13
C SER A 192 55.48 -1.95 -1.11
N LEU A 193 54.71 -3.05 -1.05
CA LEU A 193 54.96 -4.17 -0.15
C LEU A 193 56.12 -5.08 -0.62
N GLN A 194 56.40 -5.12 -1.93
CA GLN A 194 57.50 -5.89 -2.51
C GLN A 194 58.86 -5.18 -2.47
N ALA A 195 58.92 -3.88 -2.19
CA ALA A 195 60.17 -3.13 -2.03
C ALA A 195 60.91 -3.55 -0.74
N GLN A 196 61.78 -4.56 -0.83
CA GLN A 196 62.41 -5.33 0.25
C GLN A 196 63.28 -4.58 1.28
N HIS A 197 63.30 -3.25 1.34
CA HIS A 197 64.18 -2.50 2.23
C HIS A 197 63.45 -1.36 2.95
N THR A 198 62.62 -1.71 3.93
CA THR A 198 62.31 -1.02 5.20
C THR A 198 60.88 -1.40 5.62
N HIS A 199 60.64 -1.61 6.93
CA HIS A 199 59.27 -1.64 7.48
C HIS A 199 58.54 -0.38 7.00
N THR A 200 57.64 -0.54 6.03
CA THR A 200 56.94 0.61 5.45
C THR A 200 55.83 1.00 6.40
N LYS A 201 55.65 2.30 6.67
CA LYS A 201 54.55 2.79 7.50
C LYS A 201 53.18 2.30 6.99
N LEU A 202 53.08 2.00 5.70
CA LEU A 202 51.90 1.41 5.06
C LEU A 202 51.58 0.00 5.59
N GLU A 203 52.59 -0.84 5.83
CA GLU A 203 52.42 -2.18 6.42
C GLU A 203 51.80 -2.10 7.81
N ASP A 204 52.26 -1.18 8.66
CA ASP A 204 51.71 -0.96 10.00
C ASP A 204 50.25 -0.48 9.95
N THR A 205 49.93 0.43 9.01
CA THR A 205 48.56 0.91 8.80
C THR A 205 47.64 -0.21 8.32
N LEU A 206 48.08 -1.04 7.36
CA LEU A 206 47.30 -2.18 6.85
C LEU A 206 47.12 -3.27 7.92
N SER A 207 48.14 -3.55 8.72
CA SER A 207 48.05 -4.45 9.89
C SER A 207 47.03 -3.93 10.91
N SER A 208 46.99 -2.62 11.13
CA SER A 208 46.05 -2.00 12.08
C SER A 208 44.61 -1.97 11.54
N LEU A 209 44.43 -1.72 10.24
CA LEU A 209 43.13 -1.84 9.56
C LEU A 209 42.60 -3.28 9.61
N LEU A 210 43.46 -4.26 9.35
CA LEU A 210 43.12 -5.68 9.48
C LEU A 210 42.66 -6.00 10.91
N GLY A 211 43.35 -5.46 11.92
CA GLY A 211 42.92 -5.57 13.32
C GLY A 211 41.54 -4.96 13.60
N CYS A 212 41.17 -3.86 12.92
CA CYS A 212 39.83 -3.29 13.02
C CYS A 212 38.79 -4.20 12.37
N TYR A 213 39.07 -4.74 11.18
CA TYR A 213 38.15 -5.64 10.49
C TYR A 213 37.95 -6.96 11.25
N THR A 214 39.00 -7.53 11.85
CA THR A 214 38.88 -8.75 12.66
C THR A 214 38.03 -8.52 13.91
N HIS A 215 38.17 -7.35 14.56
CA HIS A 215 37.30 -6.97 15.68
C HIS A 215 35.84 -6.85 15.25
N ILE A 216 35.57 -6.13 14.15
CA ILE A 216 34.21 -5.99 13.60
C ILE A 216 33.59 -7.36 13.29
N LEU A 217 34.38 -8.25 12.68
CA LEU A 217 33.93 -9.56 12.24
C LEU A 217 33.63 -10.53 13.40
N THR A 218 34.36 -10.40 14.51
CA THR A 218 34.23 -11.29 15.68
C THR A 218 33.26 -10.77 16.74
N ASP A 219 32.90 -9.50 16.69
CA ASP A 219 31.98 -8.87 17.62
C ASP A 219 30.52 -9.00 17.12
N GLU A 220 29.71 -9.79 17.84
CA GLU A 220 28.29 -10.03 17.51
C GLU A 220 27.38 -8.79 17.75
N GLU A 221 27.87 -7.72 18.39
CA GLU A 221 27.11 -6.47 18.54
C GLU A 221 26.99 -5.67 17.23
N PHE A 222 27.84 -5.96 16.24
CA PHE A 222 27.79 -5.30 14.94
C PHE A 222 26.69 -5.87 14.04
N ILE A 223 26.03 -5.00 13.27
CA ILE A 223 25.03 -5.43 12.30
C ILE A 223 25.66 -6.30 11.20
N GLN A 224 24.90 -7.30 10.73
CA GLN A 224 25.37 -8.29 9.74
C GLN A 224 25.95 -7.68 8.47
N SER A 225 25.44 -6.51 8.02
CA SER A 225 25.97 -5.82 6.84
C SER A 225 27.38 -5.28 7.05
N VAL A 226 27.71 -4.80 8.25
CA VAL A 226 29.05 -4.31 8.60
C VAL A 226 30.00 -5.49 8.75
N GLN A 227 29.58 -6.56 9.44
CA GLN A 227 30.35 -7.80 9.59
C GLN A 227 30.64 -8.46 8.24
N SER A 228 29.64 -8.57 7.37
CA SER A 228 29.79 -9.10 6.02
C SER A 228 30.75 -8.27 5.17
N THR A 229 30.70 -6.94 5.29
CA THR A 229 31.60 -6.04 4.55
C THR A 229 33.03 -6.15 5.10
N ALA A 230 33.21 -6.28 6.42
CA ALA A 230 34.51 -6.53 7.03
C ALA A 230 35.12 -7.87 6.59
N GLY A 231 34.30 -8.92 6.45
CA GLY A 231 34.70 -10.20 5.87
C GLY A 231 35.24 -10.06 4.45
N MET A 232 34.58 -9.25 3.60
CA MET A 232 35.10 -8.91 2.28
C MET A 232 36.41 -8.11 2.35
N ALA A 233 36.50 -7.11 3.24
CA ALA A 233 37.69 -6.28 3.40
C ALA A 233 38.92 -7.11 3.79
N ILE A 234 38.76 -8.11 4.68
CA ILE A 234 39.83 -9.03 5.08
C ILE A 234 40.37 -9.81 3.89
N VAL A 235 39.49 -10.43 3.11
CA VAL A 235 39.89 -11.22 1.93
C VAL A 235 40.54 -10.35 0.86
N LEU A 236 39.97 -9.16 0.62
CA LEU A 236 40.54 -8.19 -0.31
C LEU A 236 41.96 -7.75 0.13
N LEU A 237 42.18 -7.55 1.43
CA LEU A 237 43.48 -7.18 1.99
C LEU A 237 44.51 -8.29 1.82
N ILE A 238 44.13 -9.54 2.08
CA ILE A 238 44.99 -10.70 1.84
C ILE A 238 45.37 -10.78 0.34
N ARG A 239 44.39 -10.62 -0.56
CA ARG A 239 44.62 -10.58 -2.01
C ARG A 239 45.52 -9.42 -2.43
N SER A 240 45.30 -8.22 -1.90
CA SER A 240 46.13 -7.05 -2.23
C SER A 240 47.56 -7.15 -1.70
N ALA A 241 47.77 -7.87 -0.59
CA ALA A 241 49.10 -8.05 0.01
C ALA A 241 49.92 -9.18 -0.64
N MET A 242 49.27 -10.26 -1.06
CA MET A 242 49.93 -11.47 -1.58
C MET A 242 49.78 -11.66 -3.11
N GLY A 243 48.95 -10.86 -3.78
CA GLY A 243 48.65 -10.97 -5.21
C GLY A 243 47.52 -11.96 -5.52
N GLY A 244 47.55 -12.57 -6.71
CA GLY A 244 46.51 -13.51 -7.18
C GLY A 244 46.92 -14.99 -7.19
N GLY A 245 47.99 -15.36 -6.49
CA GLY A 245 48.55 -16.73 -6.53
C GLY A 245 47.77 -17.77 -5.73
N ASP A 246 48.17 -19.05 -5.86
CA ASP A 246 47.62 -20.21 -5.12
C ASP A 246 47.77 -20.08 -3.59
N GLU A 247 48.78 -19.32 -3.13
CA GLU A 247 49.03 -19.05 -1.71
C GLU A 247 47.88 -18.28 -1.03
N VAL A 248 47.18 -17.41 -1.76
CA VAL A 248 46.02 -16.67 -1.23
C VAL A 248 44.89 -17.64 -0.87
N ALA A 249 44.65 -18.63 -1.72
CA ALA A 249 43.63 -19.64 -1.48
C ALA A 249 43.97 -20.49 -0.25
N SER A 250 45.25 -20.85 -0.06
CA SER A 250 45.73 -21.55 1.15
C SER A 250 45.47 -20.77 2.44
N VAL A 251 45.76 -19.46 2.45
CA VAL A 251 45.53 -18.61 3.62
C VAL A 251 44.03 -18.50 3.93
N VAL A 252 43.19 -18.29 2.91
CA VAL A 252 41.74 -18.20 3.09
C VAL A 252 41.15 -19.55 3.53
N CYS A 253 41.60 -20.68 2.98
CA CYS A 253 41.22 -22.02 3.43
C CYS A 253 41.53 -22.22 4.92
N SER A 254 42.72 -21.79 5.36
CA SER A 254 43.16 -21.90 6.76
C SER A 254 42.29 -21.07 7.69
N LEU A 255 41.96 -19.84 7.26
CA LEU A 255 41.00 -18.99 7.97
C LEU A 255 39.61 -19.62 8.04
N LEU A 256 39.10 -20.22 6.97
CA LEU A 256 37.80 -20.89 6.97
C LEU A 256 37.77 -22.14 7.86
N CYS A 257 38.86 -22.90 7.89
CA CYS A 257 39.00 -24.06 8.78
C CYS A 257 39.29 -23.69 10.25
N GLY A 258 39.62 -22.43 10.53
CA GLY A 258 40.07 -21.99 11.86
C GLY A 258 41.39 -22.63 12.26
N SER A 259 42.29 -22.90 11.30
CA SER A 259 43.58 -23.55 11.52
C SER A 259 44.73 -22.61 11.22
N ALA A 260 45.73 -22.59 12.10
CA ALA A 260 46.96 -21.82 11.87
C ALA A 260 47.91 -22.49 10.84
N GLN A 261 47.68 -23.76 10.48
CA GLN A 261 48.66 -24.59 9.74
C GLN A 261 48.94 -24.16 8.29
N GLY A 262 48.07 -23.37 7.65
CA GLY A 262 48.30 -22.87 6.28
C GLY A 262 48.48 -21.36 6.20
N LEU A 263 48.73 -20.69 7.34
CA LEU A 263 49.14 -19.29 7.39
C LEU A 263 50.63 -19.10 7.06
N ASP A 264 51.42 -20.18 7.02
CA ASP A 264 52.89 -20.15 6.85
C ASP A 264 53.35 -19.46 5.54
N SER A 265 52.52 -19.44 4.50
CA SER A 265 52.77 -18.74 3.24
C SER A 265 52.54 -17.22 3.32
N ALA A 266 51.83 -16.72 4.34
CA ALA A 266 51.54 -15.30 4.50
C ALA A 266 52.72 -14.51 5.13
N PRO A 267 52.87 -13.22 4.82
CA PRO A 267 53.77 -12.32 5.55
C PRO A 267 53.53 -12.34 7.07
N ARG A 268 54.59 -12.20 7.88
CA ARG A 268 54.53 -12.30 9.35
C ARG A 268 53.49 -11.37 10.00
N TRP A 269 53.32 -10.15 9.48
CA TRP A 269 52.34 -9.20 9.99
C TRP A 269 50.88 -9.64 9.74
N LEU A 270 50.61 -10.34 8.63
CA LEU A 270 49.32 -10.94 8.32
C LEU A 270 49.04 -12.12 9.25
N GLN A 271 50.04 -12.99 9.42
CA GLN A 271 49.94 -14.16 10.30
C GLN A 271 49.52 -13.75 11.72
N GLN A 272 50.23 -12.78 12.31
CA GLN A 272 49.99 -12.30 13.67
C GLN A 272 48.58 -11.71 13.86
N ARG A 273 48.02 -11.03 12.84
CA ARG A 273 46.68 -10.43 12.94
C ARG A 273 45.56 -11.41 12.64
N CYS A 274 45.81 -12.38 11.76
CA CYS A 274 44.86 -13.44 11.41
C CYS A 274 44.78 -14.56 12.45
N GLU A 275 45.75 -14.70 13.35
CA GLU A 275 45.74 -15.70 14.42
C GLU A 275 44.48 -15.61 15.31
N GLY A 276 43.98 -14.39 15.56
CA GLY A 276 42.72 -14.19 16.30
C GLY A 276 41.48 -14.82 15.63
N LEU A 277 41.48 -14.91 14.29
CA LEU A 277 40.41 -15.56 13.52
C LEU A 277 40.52 -17.09 13.49
N CYS A 278 41.67 -17.64 13.89
CA CYS A 278 41.95 -19.08 13.95
C CYS A 278 41.67 -19.68 15.34
N SER A 279 41.04 -18.93 16.24
CA SER A 279 40.69 -19.43 17.57
C SER A 279 39.49 -20.40 17.53
N SER A 280 39.51 -21.43 18.37
CA SER A 280 38.43 -22.44 18.45
C SER A 280 37.12 -21.89 19.04
N ALA A 281 37.13 -20.68 19.61
CA ALA A 281 36.00 -20.05 20.28
C ALA A 281 35.39 -18.90 19.45
N ARG A 282 35.50 -18.95 18.12
CA ARG A 282 34.98 -17.92 17.23
C ARG A 282 33.47 -18.05 16.99
N PRO A 283 32.73 -16.94 16.80
CA PRO A 283 31.34 -16.97 16.39
C PRO A 283 31.14 -17.71 15.05
N PRO A 284 30.03 -18.44 14.88
CA PRO A 284 29.71 -19.13 13.62
C PRO A 284 29.58 -18.16 12.43
N GLY A 285 29.15 -16.92 12.69
CA GLY A 285 29.05 -15.87 11.67
C GLY A 285 30.38 -15.50 10.99
N VAL A 286 31.51 -15.69 11.67
CA VAL A 286 32.84 -15.38 11.11
C VAL A 286 33.09 -16.17 9.83
N SER A 287 32.83 -17.48 9.86
CA SER A 287 32.99 -18.36 8.69
C SER A 287 32.06 -17.98 7.54
N LEU A 288 30.80 -17.62 7.84
CA LEU A 288 29.81 -17.19 6.84
C LEU A 288 30.28 -15.94 6.08
N TYR A 289 30.72 -14.91 6.80
CA TYR A 289 31.13 -13.65 6.17
C TYR A 289 32.50 -13.75 5.49
N LEU A 290 33.40 -14.61 5.96
CA LEU A 290 34.63 -14.95 5.24
C LEU A 290 34.35 -15.72 3.95
N CYS A 291 33.38 -16.64 3.93
CA CYS A 291 32.92 -17.30 2.70
C CYS A 291 32.37 -16.27 1.71
N HIS A 292 31.54 -15.33 2.17
CA HIS A 292 31.06 -14.24 1.33
C HIS A 292 32.22 -13.39 0.79
N GLY A 293 33.20 -13.06 1.63
CA GLY A 293 34.41 -12.36 1.23
C GLY A 293 35.22 -13.10 0.16
N ALA A 294 35.43 -14.41 0.34
CA ALA A 294 36.14 -15.27 -0.60
C ALA A 294 35.46 -15.28 -1.98
N LEU A 295 34.14 -15.43 -2.01
CA LEU A 295 33.39 -15.47 -3.26
C LEU A 295 33.31 -14.11 -3.96
N ALA A 296 33.17 -13.02 -3.19
CA ALA A 296 33.01 -11.68 -3.76
C ALA A 296 34.34 -11.04 -4.19
N MET A 297 35.42 -11.27 -3.44
CA MET A 297 36.69 -10.55 -3.63
C MET A 297 37.74 -11.35 -4.37
N LEU A 298 37.58 -12.67 -4.55
CA LEU A 298 38.49 -13.47 -5.38
C LEU A 298 37.94 -13.57 -6.81
N SER A 299 38.83 -13.72 -7.80
CA SER A 299 38.44 -13.85 -9.20
C SER A 299 38.21 -15.32 -9.54
N TRP A 300 36.96 -15.69 -9.80
CA TRP A 300 36.54 -17.05 -10.16
C TRP A 300 36.32 -17.22 -11.67
N LYS A 301 36.55 -16.17 -12.46
CA LYS A 301 36.40 -16.20 -13.92
C LYS A 301 37.65 -16.79 -14.58
N GLY A 302 37.45 -17.83 -15.39
CA GLY A 302 38.54 -18.49 -16.12
C GLY A 302 39.19 -19.64 -15.34
N ALA A 303 40.36 -20.08 -15.80
CA ALA A 303 41.06 -21.22 -15.22
C ALA A 303 41.56 -20.92 -13.80
N LEU A 304 41.37 -21.88 -12.88
CA LEU A 304 41.81 -21.76 -11.49
C LEU A 304 43.35 -21.68 -11.42
N PRO A 305 43.93 -20.74 -10.63
CA PRO A 305 45.39 -20.57 -10.55
C PRO A 305 46.18 -21.74 -9.95
N GLY A 306 45.54 -22.68 -9.25
CA GLY A 306 46.20 -23.83 -8.64
C GLY A 306 45.27 -24.74 -7.82
N PRO A 307 45.79 -25.84 -7.23
CA PRO A 307 45.00 -26.85 -6.51
C PRO A 307 44.38 -26.33 -5.20
N GLN A 308 44.93 -25.30 -4.56
CA GLN A 308 44.34 -24.72 -3.35
C GLN A 308 43.07 -23.95 -3.67
N TRP A 309 42.93 -23.42 -4.88
CA TRP A 309 41.69 -22.82 -5.37
C TRP A 309 40.56 -23.84 -5.53
N GLU A 310 40.87 -25.05 -6.03
CA GLU A 310 39.88 -26.15 -6.09
C GLU A 310 39.41 -26.54 -4.68
N GLN A 311 40.36 -26.64 -3.74
CA GLN A 311 40.04 -26.94 -2.35
C GLN A 311 39.18 -25.85 -1.72
N LEU A 312 39.50 -24.57 -1.96
CA LEU A 312 38.72 -23.44 -1.45
C LEU A 312 37.28 -23.46 -1.99
N LEU A 313 37.12 -23.69 -3.30
CA LEU A 313 35.81 -23.75 -3.94
C LEU A 313 34.93 -24.86 -3.36
N LEU A 314 35.51 -26.01 -3.02
CA LEU A 314 34.79 -27.14 -2.41
C LEU A 314 34.60 -26.99 -0.88
N LEU A 315 35.48 -26.26 -0.20
CA LEU A 315 35.39 -26.02 1.24
C LEU A 315 34.24 -25.07 1.58
N VAL A 316 34.06 -23.99 0.81
CA VAL A 316 33.02 -22.98 1.03
C VAL A 316 31.61 -23.57 1.21
N PRO A 317 31.05 -24.37 0.28
CA PRO A 317 29.69 -24.88 0.44
C PRO A 317 29.56 -25.84 1.62
N ASN A 318 30.60 -26.65 1.89
CA ASN A 318 30.60 -27.54 3.06
C ASN A 318 30.55 -26.75 4.38
N THR A 319 31.36 -25.68 4.50
CA THR A 319 31.32 -24.82 5.69
C THR A 319 29.98 -24.11 5.87
N LEU A 320 29.33 -23.69 4.77
CA LEU A 320 28.02 -23.05 4.82
C LEU A 320 26.91 -24.04 5.20
N LEU A 321 26.96 -25.26 4.70
CA LEU A 321 26.00 -26.32 5.03
C LEU A 321 26.16 -26.81 6.48
N ASP A 322 27.38 -26.84 7.02
CA ASP A 322 27.62 -27.14 8.44
C ASP A 322 27.06 -26.04 9.35
N LEU A 323 27.15 -24.78 8.93
CA LEU A 323 26.57 -23.64 9.65
C LEU A 323 25.04 -23.65 9.61
N ASP A 324 24.44 -24.05 8.50
CA ASP A 324 22.99 -24.09 8.30
C ASP A 324 22.26 -24.90 9.40
N VAL A 325 22.85 -26.02 9.83
CA VAL A 325 22.30 -26.87 10.91
C VAL A 325 22.24 -26.14 12.26
N SER A 326 23.09 -25.12 12.46
CA SER A 326 23.22 -24.38 13.72
C SER A 326 22.42 -23.08 13.78
N ILE A 327 21.92 -22.58 12.65
CA ILE A 327 21.33 -21.25 12.54
C ILE A 327 19.82 -21.30 12.78
N LYS A 328 19.34 -20.50 13.74
CA LYS A 328 17.90 -20.36 14.04
C LYS A 328 17.29 -19.04 13.57
N GLU A 329 18.12 -18.06 13.22
CA GLU A 329 17.67 -16.72 12.83
C GLU A 329 17.41 -16.61 11.33
N SER A 330 16.22 -16.12 10.96
CA SER A 330 15.79 -16.01 9.55
C SER A 330 16.65 -15.03 8.71
N SER A 331 17.25 -14.01 9.33
CA SER A 331 18.17 -13.08 8.66
C SER A 331 19.46 -13.79 8.22
N THR A 332 20.02 -14.61 9.11
CA THR A 332 21.24 -15.36 8.85
C THR A 332 20.99 -16.46 7.81
N ALA A 333 19.85 -17.15 7.86
CA ALA A 333 19.42 -18.09 6.81
C ALA A 333 19.33 -17.44 5.42
N MET A 334 18.87 -16.18 5.33
CA MET A 334 18.87 -15.43 4.07
C MET A 334 20.29 -15.17 3.55
N VAL A 335 21.24 -14.82 4.43
CA VAL A 335 22.64 -14.61 4.05
C VAL A 335 23.27 -15.92 3.60
N VAL A 336 23.08 -17.03 4.33
CA VAL A 336 23.57 -18.37 3.93
C VAL A 336 23.05 -18.74 2.54
N SER A 337 21.75 -18.64 2.32
CA SER A 337 21.13 -18.94 1.02
C SER A 337 21.71 -18.09 -0.10
N ARG A 338 21.90 -16.79 0.13
CA ARG A 338 22.50 -15.86 -0.84
C ARG A 338 23.96 -16.21 -1.15
N VAL A 339 24.75 -16.57 -0.14
CA VAL A 339 26.17 -16.91 -0.30
C VAL A 339 26.31 -18.27 -1.01
N LEU A 340 25.43 -19.24 -0.75
CA LEU A 340 25.38 -20.49 -1.51
C LEU A 340 25.04 -20.26 -2.99
N THR A 341 24.09 -19.40 -3.30
CA THR A 341 23.82 -19.02 -4.70
C THR A 341 25.03 -18.34 -5.33
N LEU A 342 25.68 -17.41 -4.62
CA LEU A 342 26.91 -16.76 -5.10
C LEU A 342 28.02 -17.78 -5.37
N TRP A 343 28.17 -18.78 -4.50
CA TRP A 343 29.10 -19.89 -4.69
C TRP A 343 28.78 -20.68 -5.95
N SER A 344 27.53 -21.06 -6.15
CA SER A 344 27.13 -21.85 -7.31
C SER A 344 27.36 -21.10 -8.64
N SER A 345 27.18 -19.77 -8.64
CA SER A 345 27.53 -18.92 -9.78
C SER A 345 29.05 -18.83 -9.99
N ALA A 346 29.84 -18.67 -8.92
CA ALA A 346 31.30 -18.68 -9.00
C ALA A 346 31.84 -20.01 -9.53
N ALA A 347 31.25 -21.14 -9.09
CA ALA A 347 31.58 -22.47 -9.57
C ALA A 347 31.25 -22.63 -11.07
N LEU A 348 30.15 -22.04 -11.55
CA LEU A 348 29.82 -22.01 -12.98
C LEU A 348 30.81 -21.16 -13.79
N ASP A 349 31.16 -19.98 -13.29
CA ASP A 349 32.15 -19.09 -13.94
C ASP A 349 33.53 -19.78 -14.11
N CYS A 350 33.91 -20.67 -13.18
CA CYS A 350 35.11 -21.49 -13.28
C CYS A 350 35.03 -22.54 -14.41
N LEU A 351 33.83 -23.05 -14.71
CA LEU A 351 33.60 -24.11 -15.70
C LEU A 351 33.33 -23.57 -17.11
N GLN A 352 32.95 -22.29 -17.26
CA GLN A 352 32.60 -21.67 -18.55
C GLN A 352 33.81 -21.17 -19.37
N GLY A 353 35.05 -21.35 -18.90
CA GLY A 353 36.26 -20.97 -19.64
C GLY A 353 36.49 -21.80 -20.91
N GLU A 354 36.84 -21.15 -22.03
CA GLU A 354 37.05 -21.82 -23.32
C GLU A 354 38.14 -22.91 -23.26
N ARG A 355 37.74 -24.16 -23.52
CA ARG A 355 38.61 -25.33 -23.83
C ARG A 355 39.57 -25.81 -22.74
N GLN A 356 39.12 -26.00 -21.51
CA GLN A 356 39.84 -26.81 -20.53
C GLN A 356 38.96 -27.90 -19.90
N VAL A 357 39.52 -29.11 -19.77
CA VAL A 357 38.88 -30.25 -19.11
C VAL A 357 38.74 -29.92 -17.62
N CYS A 358 37.52 -30.06 -17.08
CA CYS A 358 37.27 -29.87 -15.65
C CYS A 358 38.22 -30.74 -14.82
N PRO A 359 38.91 -30.20 -13.78
CA PRO A 359 39.76 -30.99 -12.91
C PRO A 359 39.00 -32.19 -12.33
N PRO A 360 39.62 -33.39 -12.25
CA PRO A 360 38.91 -34.62 -11.88
C PRO A 360 38.30 -34.56 -10.48
N ARG A 361 38.90 -33.80 -9.54
CA ARG A 361 38.38 -33.59 -8.19
C ARG A 361 37.10 -32.76 -8.18
N LEU A 362 37.07 -31.68 -8.96
CA LEU A 362 35.88 -30.85 -9.14
C LEU A 362 34.79 -31.62 -9.88
N GLN A 363 35.15 -32.35 -10.94
CA GLN A 363 34.22 -33.18 -11.68
C GLN A 363 33.52 -34.20 -10.76
N GLN A 364 34.29 -34.95 -9.95
CA GLN A 364 33.73 -35.93 -9.02
C GLN A 364 32.81 -35.28 -7.97
N SER A 365 33.19 -34.10 -7.45
CA SER A 365 32.47 -33.45 -6.35
C SER A 365 31.24 -32.66 -6.81
N LEU A 366 31.21 -32.16 -8.05
CA LEU A 366 30.12 -31.35 -8.59
C LEU A 366 29.16 -32.16 -9.50
N SER A 367 29.53 -33.40 -9.85
CA SER A 367 28.68 -34.31 -10.64
C SER A 367 27.45 -34.82 -9.89
N GLY A 368 26.48 -35.29 -10.67
CA GLY A 368 25.24 -35.96 -10.29
C GLY A 368 25.46 -37.06 -9.26
N GLY A 369 24.85 -36.97 -8.08
CA GLY A 369 24.92 -37.99 -7.03
C GLY A 369 26.15 -37.92 -6.12
N SER A 370 26.93 -36.83 -6.18
CA SER A 370 28.00 -36.60 -5.20
C SER A 370 27.44 -36.26 -3.81
N GLU A 371 28.23 -36.50 -2.76
CA GLU A 371 27.86 -36.15 -1.37
C GLU A 371 27.55 -34.66 -1.23
N LEU A 372 28.35 -33.80 -1.88
CA LEU A 372 28.13 -32.35 -1.85
C LEU A 372 26.79 -31.97 -2.48
N GLN A 373 26.47 -32.55 -3.63
CA GLN A 373 25.22 -32.26 -4.32
C GLN A 373 24.01 -32.76 -3.54
N GLN A 374 24.10 -33.94 -2.91
CA GLN A 374 23.06 -34.45 -2.04
C GLN A 374 22.79 -33.50 -0.87
N ARG A 375 23.82 -33.04 -0.16
CA ARG A 375 23.68 -32.08 0.94
C ARG A 375 23.09 -30.74 0.48
N LEU A 376 23.44 -30.27 -0.72
CA LEU A 376 22.87 -29.05 -1.31
C LEU A 376 21.38 -29.22 -1.65
N LEU A 377 20.97 -30.38 -2.16
CA LEU A 377 19.57 -30.69 -2.41
C LEU A 377 18.77 -30.80 -1.12
N GLU A 378 19.32 -31.43 -0.09
CA GLU A 378 18.72 -31.48 1.25
C GLU A 378 18.46 -30.06 1.80
N HIS A 379 19.43 -29.15 1.66
CA HIS A 379 19.27 -27.74 2.02
C HIS A 379 18.16 -27.03 1.22
N ILE A 380 18.06 -27.29 -0.09
CA ILE A 380 17.01 -26.72 -0.93
C ILE A 380 15.63 -27.21 -0.47
N TYR A 381 15.48 -28.51 -0.22
CA TYR A 381 14.21 -29.10 0.22
C TYR A 381 13.79 -28.64 1.63
N SER A 382 14.72 -28.29 2.51
CA SER A 382 14.37 -27.71 3.81
C SER A 382 14.00 -26.22 3.74
N HIS A 383 14.44 -25.47 2.71
CA HIS A 383 14.30 -24.00 2.65
C HIS A 383 13.43 -23.46 1.50
N TRP A 384 13.01 -24.27 0.54
CA TRP A 384 12.20 -23.83 -0.60
C TRP A 384 10.79 -23.30 -0.26
N GLU A 385 10.30 -23.55 0.96
CA GLU A 385 9.02 -23.04 1.49
C GLU A 385 9.22 -22.03 2.63
N HIS A 386 10.43 -21.49 2.76
CA HIS A 386 10.74 -20.53 3.82
C HIS A 386 9.83 -19.28 3.75
N PRO A 387 9.39 -18.70 4.89
CA PRO A 387 8.49 -17.55 4.91
C PRO A 387 9.06 -16.32 4.19
N LEU A 388 10.38 -16.14 4.19
CA LEU A 388 11.04 -15.07 3.45
C LEU A 388 11.14 -15.37 1.96
N ASP A 389 10.51 -14.52 1.14
CA ASP A 389 10.56 -14.59 -0.33
C ASP A 389 11.98 -14.61 -0.87
N GLY A 390 12.89 -13.86 -0.25
CA GLY A 390 14.30 -13.84 -0.62
C GLY A 390 14.93 -15.23 -0.59
N VAL A 391 14.67 -16.02 0.45
CA VAL A 391 15.21 -17.39 0.60
C VAL A 391 14.65 -18.32 -0.47
N ARG A 392 13.34 -18.22 -0.79
CA ARG A 392 12.71 -19.03 -1.85
C ARG A 392 13.28 -18.75 -3.24
N HIS A 393 13.59 -17.49 -3.53
CA HIS A 393 14.24 -17.12 -4.80
C HIS A 393 15.69 -17.64 -4.87
N GLN A 394 16.45 -17.55 -3.77
CA GLN A 394 17.82 -18.06 -3.71
C GLN A 394 17.87 -19.59 -3.84
N THR A 395 17.00 -20.33 -3.16
CA THR A 395 16.93 -21.80 -3.27
C THR A 395 16.58 -22.28 -4.68
N ARG A 396 15.65 -21.61 -5.36
CA ARG A 396 15.37 -21.89 -6.79
C ARG A 396 16.57 -21.60 -7.69
N ALA A 397 17.27 -20.48 -7.47
CA ALA A 397 18.47 -20.13 -8.24
C ALA A 397 19.60 -21.14 -8.02
N LEU A 398 19.83 -21.53 -6.76
CA LEU A 398 20.80 -22.57 -6.39
C LEU A 398 20.46 -23.91 -7.05
N PHE A 399 19.18 -24.32 -7.03
CA PHE A 399 18.73 -25.54 -7.72
C PHE A 399 19.05 -25.50 -9.22
N ARG A 400 18.73 -24.38 -9.90
CA ARG A 400 19.08 -24.19 -11.32
C ARG A 400 20.59 -24.28 -11.57
N ASN A 401 21.40 -23.65 -10.72
CA ASN A 401 22.85 -23.67 -10.88
C ASN A 401 23.43 -25.07 -10.63
N ILE A 402 22.90 -25.85 -9.70
CA ILE A 402 23.31 -27.25 -9.49
C ILE A 402 23.07 -28.10 -10.75
N LEU A 403 21.94 -27.90 -11.43
CA LEU A 403 21.66 -28.58 -12.69
C LEU A 403 22.67 -28.19 -13.79
N LEU A 404 23.01 -26.90 -13.89
CA LEU A 404 24.03 -26.43 -14.84
C LEU A 404 25.43 -26.97 -14.52
N LEU A 405 25.81 -27.01 -13.24
CA LEU A 405 27.09 -27.59 -12.79
C LEU A 405 27.19 -29.07 -13.18
N HIS A 406 26.08 -29.81 -13.05
CA HIS A 406 26.01 -31.18 -13.52
C HIS A 406 26.18 -31.30 -15.05
N GLN A 407 25.47 -30.49 -15.83
CA GLN A 407 25.59 -30.48 -17.29
C GLN A 407 27.03 -30.18 -17.76
N HIS A 408 27.71 -29.23 -17.13
CA HIS A 408 29.10 -28.90 -17.48
C HIS A 408 30.10 -30.00 -17.07
N THR A 409 29.84 -30.73 -15.99
CA THR A 409 30.71 -31.82 -15.53
C THR A 409 30.48 -33.14 -16.28
N CYS A 410 29.30 -33.34 -16.85
CA CYS A 410 28.89 -34.54 -17.59
C CYS A 410 28.84 -34.33 -19.12
N SER A 411 29.78 -33.54 -19.65
CA SER A 411 29.87 -33.11 -21.06
C SER A 411 29.98 -34.24 -22.13
N SER A 412 29.85 -35.52 -21.76
CA SER A 412 29.76 -36.65 -22.70
C SER A 412 28.33 -37.04 -23.10
N ILE A 413 27.29 -36.54 -22.39
CA ILE A 413 25.89 -36.91 -22.64
C ILE A 413 25.19 -35.73 -23.33
N PHE A 414 24.78 -35.91 -24.58
CA PHE A 414 24.09 -34.87 -25.37
C PHE A 414 22.56 -34.94 -25.25
N ASP A 415 22.00 -36.09 -24.84
CA ASP A 415 20.56 -36.29 -24.69
C ASP A 415 20.16 -36.30 -23.20
N PRO A 416 19.28 -35.39 -22.74
CA PRO A 416 18.69 -35.39 -21.40
C PRO A 416 18.11 -36.74 -20.94
N ALA A 417 17.61 -37.54 -21.89
CA ALA A 417 16.98 -38.83 -21.60
C ALA A 417 17.99 -39.94 -21.25
N GLU A 418 19.27 -39.75 -21.57
CA GLU A 418 20.34 -40.71 -21.25
C GLU A 418 20.99 -40.44 -19.88
N ASP A 419 20.64 -39.33 -19.24
CA ASP A 419 21.13 -38.96 -17.91
C ASP A 419 20.29 -39.61 -16.80
N SER A 420 20.83 -40.69 -16.24
CA SER A 420 20.19 -41.44 -15.15
C SER A 420 19.92 -40.58 -13.91
N TYR A 421 20.83 -39.66 -13.56
CA TYR A 421 20.70 -38.84 -12.36
C TYR A 421 19.56 -37.82 -12.51
N ILE A 422 19.47 -37.16 -13.67
CA ILE A 422 18.38 -36.22 -13.96
C ILE A 422 17.03 -36.93 -14.05
N THR A 423 16.99 -38.15 -14.58
CA THR A 423 15.78 -38.96 -14.63
C THR A 423 15.29 -39.33 -13.22
N GLU A 424 16.18 -39.79 -12.34
CA GLU A 424 15.86 -40.10 -10.94
C GLU A 424 15.40 -38.85 -10.16
N LEU A 425 16.10 -37.72 -10.33
CA LEU A 425 15.72 -36.44 -9.72
C LEU A 425 14.33 -35.97 -10.20
N THR A 426 14.04 -36.14 -11.48
CA THR A 426 12.74 -35.81 -12.09
C THR A 426 11.62 -36.66 -11.50
N LEU A 427 11.81 -37.98 -11.41
CA LEU A 427 10.85 -38.91 -10.81
C LEU A 427 10.62 -38.60 -9.32
N SER A 428 11.69 -38.32 -8.58
CA SER A 428 11.62 -37.91 -7.17
C SER A 428 10.78 -36.64 -7.00
N LEU A 429 11.06 -35.59 -7.77
CA LEU A 429 10.30 -34.34 -7.72
C LEU A 429 8.83 -34.52 -8.12
N LEU A 430 8.54 -35.26 -9.18
CA LEU A 430 7.16 -35.53 -9.60
C LEU A 430 6.39 -36.36 -8.56
N GLY A 431 7.06 -37.26 -7.84
CA GLY A 431 6.49 -38.08 -6.77
C GLY A 431 6.14 -37.33 -5.48
N LEU A 432 6.66 -36.12 -5.28
CA LEU A 432 6.30 -35.29 -4.11
C LEU A 432 4.85 -34.81 -4.17
N GLU A 433 4.27 -34.49 -3.03
CA GLU A 433 2.91 -33.95 -2.97
C GLU A 433 2.80 -32.56 -3.60
N TRP A 434 1.67 -32.28 -4.27
CA TRP A 434 1.44 -31.02 -4.98
C TRP A 434 1.22 -29.80 -4.08
N HIS A 435 0.96 -29.99 -2.79
CA HIS A 435 0.84 -28.89 -1.85
C HIS A 435 2.19 -28.19 -1.57
N MET A 436 3.31 -28.88 -1.87
CA MET A 436 4.66 -28.35 -1.70
C MET A 436 4.97 -27.30 -2.77
N ARG A 437 4.92 -26.01 -2.42
CA ARG A 437 5.06 -24.87 -3.34
C ARG A 437 6.45 -24.79 -3.98
N GLY A 438 7.47 -25.21 -3.26
CA GLY A 438 8.86 -25.25 -3.76
C GLY A 438 9.03 -26.15 -4.99
N LYS A 439 8.23 -27.24 -5.08
CA LYS A 439 8.23 -28.20 -6.19
C LYS A 439 8.05 -27.53 -7.55
N TYR A 440 7.13 -26.57 -7.65
CA TYR A 440 6.83 -25.88 -8.92
C TYR A 440 8.03 -25.10 -9.44
N GLY A 441 8.82 -24.49 -8.55
CA GLY A 441 10.05 -23.78 -8.88
C GLY A 441 11.12 -24.73 -9.44
N SER A 442 11.32 -25.89 -8.80
CA SER A 442 12.27 -26.91 -9.24
C SER A 442 11.89 -27.55 -10.57
N LEU A 443 10.61 -27.94 -10.75
CA LEU A 443 10.12 -28.47 -12.03
C LEU A 443 10.25 -27.43 -13.15
N SER A 444 10.02 -26.15 -12.84
CA SER A 444 10.23 -25.06 -13.80
C SER A 444 11.68 -24.96 -14.26
N CYS A 445 12.66 -25.15 -13.37
CA CYS A 445 14.07 -25.17 -13.73
C CYS A 445 14.42 -26.37 -14.64
N LEU A 446 13.79 -27.53 -14.44
CA LEU A 446 13.96 -28.67 -15.35
C LEU A 446 13.41 -28.35 -16.76
N VAL A 447 12.25 -27.72 -16.86
CA VAL A 447 11.68 -27.29 -18.16
C VAL A 447 12.57 -26.25 -18.85
N GLU A 448 13.16 -25.33 -18.10
CA GLU A 448 14.06 -24.30 -18.63
C GLU A 448 15.37 -24.87 -19.21
N LEU A 449 15.89 -25.97 -18.65
CA LEU A 449 17.18 -26.56 -19.05
C LEU A 449 17.05 -27.76 -19.99
N TYR A 450 16.05 -28.62 -19.78
CA TYR A 450 15.86 -29.88 -20.52
C TYR A 450 14.63 -29.86 -21.43
N GLY A 451 13.81 -28.82 -21.34
CA GLY A 451 12.59 -28.65 -22.15
C GLY A 451 11.36 -29.36 -21.59
N ALA A 452 10.19 -29.06 -22.15
CA ALA A 452 8.92 -29.60 -21.66
C ALA A 452 8.71 -31.08 -21.98
N ARG A 453 9.24 -31.57 -23.11
CA ARG A 453 9.12 -32.98 -23.51
C ARG A 453 9.65 -33.95 -22.47
N HIS A 454 10.81 -33.65 -21.88
CA HIS A 454 11.40 -34.43 -20.80
C HIS A 454 10.39 -34.74 -19.68
N LEU A 455 9.62 -33.74 -19.24
CA LEU A 455 8.59 -33.96 -18.21
C LEU A 455 7.32 -34.63 -18.74
N LEU A 456 6.92 -34.33 -19.97
CA LEU A 456 5.71 -34.90 -20.59
C LEU A 456 5.89 -36.39 -20.93
N ASP A 457 7.09 -36.81 -21.31
CA ASP A 457 7.42 -38.20 -21.60
C ASP A 457 7.41 -39.04 -20.32
N VAL A 458 7.90 -38.48 -19.21
CA VAL A 458 7.84 -39.10 -17.88
C VAL A 458 6.41 -39.13 -17.33
N GLN A 459 5.65 -38.05 -17.44
CA GLN A 459 4.26 -37.97 -16.97
C GLN A 459 3.33 -37.26 -17.96
N PRO A 460 2.70 -37.99 -18.90
CA PRO A 460 1.82 -37.40 -19.92
C PRO A 460 0.56 -36.72 -19.37
N GLN A 461 0.09 -37.16 -18.20
CA GLN A 461 -1.10 -36.61 -17.51
C GLN A 461 -0.81 -35.36 -16.67
N LEU A 462 0.41 -34.83 -16.73
CA LEU A 462 0.83 -33.64 -15.98
C LEU A 462 -0.06 -32.40 -16.25
N PRO A 463 -0.44 -32.06 -17.51
CA PRO A 463 -1.32 -30.92 -17.77
C PRO A 463 -2.69 -31.03 -17.12
N VAL A 464 -3.31 -32.22 -17.19
CA VAL A 464 -4.62 -32.49 -16.58
C VAL A 464 -4.55 -32.37 -15.06
N SER A 465 -3.47 -32.90 -14.47
CA SER A 465 -3.24 -32.87 -13.03
C SER A 465 -3.09 -31.44 -12.51
N LEU A 466 -2.28 -30.61 -13.20
CA LEU A 466 -2.08 -29.21 -12.83
C LEU A 466 -3.34 -28.36 -12.97
N LEU A 467 -4.13 -28.56 -14.03
CA LEU A 467 -5.45 -27.91 -14.18
C LEU A 467 -6.43 -28.33 -13.07
N GLY A 468 -6.34 -29.57 -12.60
CA GLY A 468 -7.12 -30.07 -11.47
C GLY A 468 -6.83 -29.33 -10.15
N LEU A 469 -5.59 -28.90 -9.94
CA LEU A 469 -5.17 -28.17 -8.73
C LEU A 469 -5.63 -26.71 -8.70
N MET A 470 -6.00 -26.14 -9.84
CA MET A 470 -6.46 -24.76 -9.95
C MET A 470 -7.82 -24.50 -9.27
N GLY A 471 -8.39 -25.47 -8.55
CA GLY A 471 -9.51 -25.23 -7.63
C GLY A 471 -9.10 -24.62 -6.28
N ASP A 472 -7.81 -24.66 -5.93
CA ASP A 472 -7.27 -24.06 -4.71
C ASP A 472 -6.61 -22.71 -5.02
N GLN A 473 -7.09 -21.64 -4.36
CA GLN A 473 -6.57 -20.28 -4.51
C GLN A 473 -5.06 -20.18 -4.28
N ASN A 474 -4.54 -20.96 -3.33
CA ASN A 474 -3.13 -20.90 -2.95
C ASN A 474 -2.22 -21.60 -3.98
N LEU A 475 -2.73 -22.59 -4.72
CA LEU A 475 -1.96 -23.39 -5.67
C LEU A 475 -2.13 -22.92 -7.12
N ALA A 476 -3.26 -22.30 -7.45
CA ALA A 476 -3.58 -21.79 -8.78
C ALA A 476 -2.45 -20.95 -9.45
N PRO A 477 -1.81 -19.97 -8.78
CA PRO A 477 -0.74 -19.19 -9.42
C PRO A 477 0.50 -20.05 -9.71
N TYR A 478 0.92 -20.93 -8.79
CA TYR A 478 2.08 -21.80 -8.99
C TYR A 478 1.84 -22.85 -10.09
N ALA A 479 0.65 -23.44 -10.13
CA ALA A 479 0.25 -24.37 -11.18
C ALA A 479 0.21 -23.67 -12.55
N SER A 480 -0.34 -22.46 -12.61
CA SER A 480 -0.36 -21.66 -13.84
C SER A 480 1.04 -21.32 -14.35
N ASP A 481 1.95 -20.89 -13.47
CA ASP A 481 3.33 -20.54 -13.86
C ASP A 481 4.10 -21.75 -14.40
N LEU A 482 3.91 -22.94 -13.83
CA LEU A 482 4.51 -24.16 -14.35
C LEU A 482 3.88 -24.57 -15.69
N LEU A 483 2.54 -24.52 -15.81
CA LEU A 483 1.84 -24.79 -17.05
C LEU A 483 2.31 -23.87 -18.18
N GLU A 484 2.52 -22.58 -17.89
CA GLU A 484 3.04 -21.61 -18.85
C GLU A 484 4.42 -21.98 -19.39
N ARG A 485 5.36 -22.25 -18.50
CA ARG A 485 6.71 -22.69 -18.91
C ARG A 485 6.65 -23.95 -19.77
N LEU A 486 5.79 -24.91 -19.39
CA LEU A 486 5.62 -26.15 -20.13
C LEU A 486 5.04 -25.93 -21.53
N PHE A 487 3.92 -25.22 -21.68
CA PHE A 487 3.30 -25.08 -23.00
C PHE A 487 4.11 -24.18 -23.94
N VAL A 488 4.83 -23.17 -23.41
CA VAL A 488 5.74 -22.31 -24.20
C VAL A 488 6.93 -23.12 -24.69
N SER A 489 7.58 -23.88 -23.80
CA SER A 489 8.71 -24.75 -24.15
C SER A 489 8.29 -25.86 -25.11
N HIS A 490 7.15 -26.53 -24.87
CA HIS A 490 6.64 -27.58 -25.75
C HIS A 490 6.31 -27.06 -27.15
N LYS A 491 5.71 -25.85 -27.25
CA LYS A 491 5.44 -25.20 -28.55
C LYS A 491 6.72 -24.92 -29.31
N ALA A 492 7.74 -24.37 -28.65
CA ALA A 492 9.04 -24.10 -29.26
C ALA A 492 9.71 -25.39 -29.78
N GLN A 493 9.68 -26.46 -28.99
CA GLN A 493 10.24 -27.77 -29.38
C GLN A 493 9.54 -28.38 -30.58
N LEU A 494 8.20 -28.38 -30.61
CA LEU A 494 7.42 -28.85 -31.76
C LEU A 494 7.67 -28.02 -33.02
N GLY A 495 7.84 -26.69 -32.87
CA GLY A 495 8.13 -25.79 -33.99
C GLY A 495 9.51 -26.04 -34.62
N ILE A 496 10.55 -26.31 -33.81
CA ILE A 496 11.90 -26.61 -34.30
C ILE A 496 11.91 -27.90 -35.13
N GLU A 497 11.23 -28.94 -34.67
CA GLU A 497 11.18 -30.22 -35.38
C GLU A 497 10.37 -30.16 -36.67
N ALA A 498 9.27 -29.42 -36.67
CA ALA A 498 8.49 -29.18 -37.88
C ALA A 498 9.29 -28.38 -38.94
N GLY A 499 10.19 -27.50 -38.51
CA GLY A 499 11.10 -26.77 -39.41
C GLY A 499 12.30 -27.59 -39.93
N ALA A 500 12.63 -28.71 -39.29
CA ALA A 500 13.72 -29.60 -39.71
C ALA A 500 13.26 -30.67 -40.73
N VAL A 501 11.95 -30.93 -40.83
CA VAL A 501 11.36 -31.91 -41.75
C VAL A 501 10.61 -31.16 -42.86
N ASP A 502 11.29 -30.87 -43.97
CA ASP A 502 10.72 -30.27 -45.19
C ASP A 502 9.73 -31.24 -45.89
N THR A 503 8.56 -31.51 -45.30
CA THR A 503 7.46 -32.19 -46.01
C THR A 503 6.09 -31.95 -45.35
N THR A 504 5.25 -31.14 -45.99
CA THR A 504 3.76 -31.18 -46.02
C THR A 504 2.93 -31.19 -44.71
N GLY A 505 3.52 -31.17 -43.52
CA GLY A 505 2.82 -31.34 -42.23
C GLY A 505 2.59 -30.06 -41.40
N SER A 506 2.40 -28.90 -42.02
CA SER A 506 2.37 -27.59 -41.35
C SER A 506 1.36 -27.46 -40.19
N GLU A 507 0.28 -28.26 -40.16
CA GLU A 507 -0.77 -28.22 -39.13
C GLU A 507 -0.72 -29.39 -38.12
N ALA A 508 -0.01 -30.48 -38.42
CA ALA A 508 -0.07 -31.70 -37.61
C ALA A 508 0.56 -31.53 -36.21
N TRP A 509 1.61 -30.72 -36.09
CA TRP A 509 2.25 -30.43 -34.81
C TRP A 509 1.36 -29.56 -33.89
N MET A 510 0.53 -28.69 -34.49
CA MET A 510 -0.44 -27.87 -33.75
C MET A 510 -1.55 -28.73 -33.18
N GLU A 511 -2.01 -29.76 -33.89
CA GLU A 511 -2.99 -30.72 -33.33
C GLU A 511 -2.44 -31.44 -32.10
N VAL A 512 -1.16 -31.84 -32.11
CA VAL A 512 -0.51 -32.47 -30.96
C VAL A 512 -0.48 -31.49 -29.78
N TRP A 513 -0.12 -30.22 -30.02
CA TRP A 513 -0.14 -29.19 -28.99
C TRP A 513 -1.55 -28.91 -28.45
N HIS A 514 -2.57 -28.86 -29.32
CA HIS A 514 -3.97 -28.70 -28.91
C HIS A 514 -4.49 -29.89 -28.10
N LYS A 515 -4.15 -31.13 -28.49
CA LYS A 515 -4.50 -32.34 -27.74
C LYS A 515 -3.89 -32.34 -26.34
N THR A 516 -2.67 -31.84 -26.17
CA THR A 516 -1.98 -31.80 -24.87
C THR A 516 -2.46 -30.69 -23.95
N TRP A 517 -2.74 -29.48 -24.47
CA TRP A 517 -3.01 -28.29 -23.64
C TRP A 517 -4.45 -27.78 -23.71
N VAL A 518 -5.07 -27.82 -24.89
CA VAL A 518 -6.40 -27.23 -25.12
C VAL A 518 -7.51 -28.23 -24.80
N THR A 519 -7.40 -29.48 -25.22
CA THR A 519 -8.43 -30.50 -24.94
C THR A 519 -8.65 -30.72 -23.43
N PRO A 520 -7.62 -30.88 -22.58
CA PRO A 520 -7.80 -30.95 -21.13
C PRO A 520 -8.46 -29.72 -20.53
N LEU A 521 -8.06 -28.52 -21.00
CA LEU A 521 -8.65 -27.26 -20.57
C LEU A 521 -10.15 -27.23 -20.87
N LEU A 522 -10.58 -27.59 -22.07
CA LEU A 522 -11.99 -27.61 -22.45
C LEU A 522 -12.79 -28.62 -21.62
N LEU A 523 -12.24 -29.80 -21.34
CA LEU A 523 -12.89 -30.81 -20.50
C LEU A 523 -13.08 -30.32 -19.07
N VAL A 524 -12.07 -29.65 -18.50
CA VAL A 524 -12.17 -29.01 -17.19
C VAL A 524 -13.16 -27.85 -17.26
N LEU A 525 -13.16 -27.05 -18.32
CA LEU A 525 -14.11 -25.94 -18.48
C LEU A 525 -15.57 -26.41 -18.62
N CYS A 526 -15.82 -27.59 -19.15
CA CYS A 526 -17.19 -28.12 -19.21
C CYS A 526 -17.69 -28.65 -17.86
N ARG A 527 -16.79 -29.09 -16.97
CA ARG A 527 -17.11 -29.85 -15.74
C ARG A 527 -16.79 -29.14 -14.43
N ALA A 528 -15.92 -28.14 -14.43
CA ALA A 528 -15.37 -27.56 -13.21
C ALA A 528 -16.35 -26.64 -12.47
N LYS A 529 -16.14 -26.55 -11.14
CA LYS A 529 -16.83 -25.65 -10.22
C LYS A 529 -16.50 -24.18 -10.52
N LEU A 530 -17.28 -23.26 -9.96
CA LEU A 530 -17.11 -21.82 -10.18
C LEU A 530 -15.69 -21.34 -9.81
N ASP A 531 -15.19 -21.70 -8.62
CA ASP A 531 -13.89 -21.23 -8.13
C ASP A 531 -12.72 -21.63 -9.06
N GLN A 532 -12.69 -22.91 -9.44
CA GLN A 532 -11.70 -23.43 -10.39
C GLN A 532 -11.80 -22.75 -11.76
N THR A 533 -13.01 -22.41 -12.19
CA THR A 533 -13.24 -21.67 -13.45
C THR A 533 -12.62 -20.29 -13.39
N THR A 534 -12.91 -19.55 -12.31
CA THR A 534 -12.39 -18.20 -12.09
C THR A 534 -10.86 -18.20 -12.09
N TYR A 535 -10.22 -19.12 -11.37
CA TYR A 535 -8.76 -19.18 -11.35
C TYR A 535 -8.15 -19.61 -12.70
N ILE A 536 -8.80 -20.49 -13.45
CA ILE A 536 -8.37 -20.83 -14.82
C ILE A 536 -8.46 -19.60 -15.72
N LEU A 537 -9.52 -18.81 -15.61
CA LEU A 537 -9.73 -17.57 -16.37
C LEU A 537 -8.72 -16.49 -16.02
N ASP A 538 -8.41 -16.32 -14.74
CA ASP A 538 -7.54 -15.24 -14.28
C ASP A 538 -6.07 -15.58 -14.53
N TYR A 539 -5.66 -16.83 -14.25
CA TYR A 539 -4.25 -17.21 -14.23
C TYR A 539 -3.79 -17.95 -15.48
N PHE A 540 -4.60 -18.82 -16.12
CA PHE A 540 -4.11 -19.75 -17.16
C PHE A 540 -4.54 -19.38 -18.58
N LEU A 541 -5.85 -19.21 -18.82
CA LEU A 541 -6.40 -18.97 -20.16
C LEU A 541 -5.79 -17.75 -20.88
N PRO A 542 -5.52 -16.60 -20.19
CA PRO A 542 -4.87 -15.45 -20.82
C PRO A 542 -3.47 -15.79 -21.33
N LYS A 543 -2.69 -16.55 -20.55
CA LYS A 543 -1.32 -16.95 -20.92
C LYS A 543 -1.33 -17.89 -22.13
N LEU A 544 -2.28 -18.84 -22.16
CA LEU A 544 -2.45 -19.77 -23.29
C LEU A 544 -2.83 -19.04 -24.59
N LEU A 545 -3.82 -18.14 -24.54
CA LEU A 545 -4.27 -17.41 -25.72
C LEU A 545 -3.21 -16.42 -26.25
N ARG A 546 -2.42 -15.80 -25.38
CA ARG A 546 -1.25 -14.98 -25.80
C ARG A 546 -0.18 -15.82 -26.49
N CYS A 547 0.09 -17.02 -25.98
CA CYS A 547 1.05 -17.93 -26.59
C CYS A 547 0.57 -18.44 -27.95
N SER A 548 -0.74 -18.68 -28.13
CA SER A 548 -1.29 -19.24 -29.36
C SER A 548 -2.72 -18.73 -29.68
N PRO A 549 -2.84 -17.54 -30.30
CA PRO A 549 -4.14 -16.93 -30.65
C PRO A 549 -5.02 -17.80 -31.56
N SER A 550 -4.40 -18.54 -32.49
CA SER A 550 -5.09 -19.46 -33.41
C SER A 550 -5.79 -20.63 -32.71
N SER A 551 -5.51 -20.87 -31.44
CA SER A 551 -6.19 -21.92 -30.67
C SER A 551 -7.65 -21.57 -30.36
N LEU A 552 -8.03 -20.29 -30.43
CA LEU A 552 -9.41 -19.86 -30.17
C LEU A 552 -10.40 -20.49 -31.16
N THR A 553 -10.07 -20.55 -32.45
CA THR A 553 -10.95 -21.15 -33.46
C THR A 553 -11.15 -22.64 -33.21
N HIS A 554 -10.09 -23.36 -32.87
CA HIS A 554 -10.15 -24.77 -32.47
C HIS A 554 -11.00 -24.96 -31.20
N MET A 555 -10.88 -24.07 -30.21
CA MET A 555 -11.69 -24.12 -28.99
C MET A 555 -13.18 -23.92 -29.28
N VAL A 556 -13.52 -22.95 -30.15
CA VAL A 556 -14.90 -22.67 -30.55
C VAL A 556 -15.50 -23.85 -31.29
N GLN A 557 -14.79 -24.40 -32.29
CA GLN A 557 -15.23 -25.58 -33.05
C GLN A 557 -15.45 -26.78 -32.13
N ALA A 558 -14.46 -27.12 -31.29
CA ALA A 558 -14.55 -28.26 -30.37
C ALA A 558 -15.73 -28.15 -29.39
N LEU A 559 -16.07 -26.93 -28.94
CA LEU A 559 -17.20 -26.71 -28.04
C LEU A 559 -18.56 -26.70 -28.76
N GLN A 560 -18.63 -26.23 -30.00
CA GLN A 560 -19.85 -26.26 -30.83
C GLN A 560 -20.19 -27.68 -31.31
N ASP A 561 -19.19 -28.49 -31.61
CA ASP A 561 -19.36 -29.89 -32.05
C ASP A 561 -19.71 -30.84 -30.90
N THR A 562 -19.56 -30.41 -29.65
CA THR A 562 -19.99 -31.19 -28.48
C THR A 562 -21.52 -31.32 -28.48
N PRO A 563 -22.10 -32.53 -28.51
CA PRO A 563 -23.54 -32.70 -28.58
C PRO A 563 -24.24 -32.06 -27.37
N PRO A 564 -25.42 -31.42 -27.57
CA PRO A 564 -26.17 -30.78 -26.50
C PRO A 564 -26.93 -31.82 -25.66
N CYS A 565 -26.23 -32.81 -25.09
CA CYS A 565 -26.66 -33.66 -23.98
C CYS A 565 -25.62 -34.77 -23.73
N SER A 566 -24.83 -34.59 -22.68
CA SER A 566 -24.72 -35.65 -21.69
C SER A 566 -25.09 -34.98 -20.38
N THR A 567 -26.10 -35.50 -19.69
CA THR A 567 -26.52 -35.08 -18.35
C THR A 567 -25.31 -35.08 -17.40
N GLY A 568 -24.60 -33.96 -17.35
CA GLY A 568 -23.67 -33.66 -16.28
C GLY A 568 -24.45 -33.52 -14.97
N PRO A 569 -23.79 -33.65 -13.81
CA PRO A 569 -24.43 -33.47 -12.52
C PRO A 569 -25.18 -32.13 -12.53
N SER A 570 -26.44 -32.15 -12.09
CA SER A 570 -27.35 -31.00 -12.01
C SER A 570 -26.62 -29.79 -11.42
N GLY A 571 -26.26 -28.82 -12.27
CA GLY A 571 -25.43 -27.66 -11.92
C GLY A 571 -24.23 -27.38 -12.84
N SER A 572 -23.88 -28.26 -13.80
CA SER A 572 -22.75 -27.99 -14.71
C SER A 572 -23.08 -26.93 -15.76
N ARG A 573 -22.18 -25.96 -15.95
CA ARG A 573 -22.21 -24.91 -16.99
C ARG A 573 -22.23 -25.43 -18.44
N GLY A 574 -21.75 -26.64 -18.68
CA GLY A 574 -21.79 -27.30 -19.99
C GLY A 574 -20.92 -26.64 -21.06
N ALA A 575 -21.00 -27.16 -22.30
CA ALA A 575 -20.22 -26.65 -23.42
C ALA A 575 -20.56 -25.19 -23.77
N LEU A 576 -21.84 -24.81 -23.65
CA LEU A 576 -22.30 -23.44 -23.86
C LEU A 576 -21.67 -22.46 -22.86
N GLY A 577 -21.64 -22.83 -21.56
CA GLY A 577 -21.00 -22.02 -20.54
C GLY A 577 -19.49 -21.89 -20.77
N ALA A 578 -18.81 -23.01 -21.03
CA ALA A 578 -17.38 -22.99 -21.37
C ALA A 578 -17.08 -22.10 -22.59
N LEU A 579 -17.95 -22.12 -23.61
CA LEU A 579 -17.80 -21.30 -24.81
C LEU A 579 -17.92 -19.81 -24.48
N MET A 580 -18.93 -19.39 -23.72
CA MET A 580 -19.07 -17.99 -23.30
C MET A 580 -17.87 -17.54 -22.46
N THR A 581 -17.43 -18.38 -21.53
CA THR A 581 -16.25 -18.15 -20.70
C THR A 581 -14.98 -17.93 -21.56
N CYS A 582 -14.73 -18.79 -22.56
CA CYS A 582 -13.59 -18.69 -23.44
C CYS A 582 -13.63 -17.44 -24.33
N LEU A 583 -14.80 -17.11 -24.88
CA LEU A 583 -14.99 -15.95 -25.74
C LEU A 583 -14.84 -14.65 -24.98
N ARG A 584 -15.42 -14.56 -23.77
CA ARG A 584 -15.30 -13.40 -22.89
C ARG A 584 -13.83 -13.12 -22.59
N ALA A 585 -13.08 -14.13 -22.17
CA ALA A 585 -11.66 -14.01 -21.90
C ALA A 585 -10.85 -13.64 -23.16
N ALA A 586 -11.17 -14.22 -24.31
CA ALA A 586 -10.52 -13.88 -25.57
C ALA A 586 -10.81 -12.43 -26.00
N ARG A 587 -12.02 -11.93 -25.77
CA ARG A 587 -12.42 -10.53 -26.06
C ARG A 587 -11.71 -9.55 -25.14
N ALA A 588 -11.62 -9.86 -23.84
CA ALA A 588 -10.86 -9.07 -22.87
C ALA A 588 -9.36 -8.98 -23.21
N GLN A 589 -8.77 -10.01 -23.84
CA GLN A 589 -7.38 -9.99 -24.32
C GLN A 589 -7.23 -9.42 -25.74
N GLY A 590 -8.31 -9.05 -26.42
CA GLY A 590 -8.33 -8.54 -27.80
C GLY A 590 -7.88 -9.54 -28.86
N VAL A 591 -8.02 -10.83 -28.58
CA VAL A 591 -7.72 -11.93 -29.52
C VAL A 591 -8.87 -12.12 -30.52
N VAL A 592 -10.08 -11.66 -30.18
CA VAL A 592 -11.26 -11.73 -31.05
C VAL A 592 -11.20 -10.62 -32.12
N PRO A 593 -11.22 -10.95 -33.43
CA PRO A 593 -11.18 -9.96 -34.49
C PRO A 593 -12.50 -9.17 -34.60
N SER A 594 -12.41 -7.83 -34.59
CA SER A 594 -13.51 -6.92 -34.94
C SER A 594 -13.68 -6.87 -36.46
N SER A 595 -14.20 -7.96 -37.05
CA SER A 595 -14.46 -8.05 -38.49
C SER A 595 -15.69 -7.22 -38.89
N LYS A 596 -15.71 -6.66 -40.10
CA LYS A 596 -16.87 -5.96 -40.68
C LYS A 596 -18.02 -6.91 -41.04
N GLU A 597 -17.77 -8.21 -41.12
CA GLU A 597 -18.77 -9.24 -41.42
C GLU A 597 -19.14 -9.98 -40.13
N GLY A 598 -20.26 -9.58 -39.53
CA GLY A 598 -20.89 -10.23 -38.37
C GLY A 598 -20.25 -9.94 -37.00
N LEU A 599 -21.02 -10.15 -35.92
CA LEU A 599 -20.53 -10.07 -34.54
C LEU A 599 -19.31 -10.99 -34.37
N TRP A 600 -18.19 -10.39 -33.94
CA TRP A 600 -16.96 -11.10 -33.56
C TRP A 600 -16.42 -12.06 -34.65
N GLY A 601 -16.52 -11.65 -35.92
CA GLY A 601 -15.99 -12.42 -37.06
C GLY A 601 -16.76 -13.70 -37.38
N GLY A 602 -18.03 -13.79 -36.95
CA GLY A 602 -18.89 -14.95 -37.23
C GLY A 602 -18.55 -16.21 -36.43
N LEU A 603 -17.71 -16.09 -35.38
CA LEU A 603 -17.31 -17.21 -34.53
C LEU A 603 -18.49 -17.90 -33.84
N VAL A 604 -19.58 -17.15 -33.54
CA VAL A 604 -20.76 -17.68 -32.85
C VAL A 604 -22.06 -17.15 -33.47
N PRO A 605 -23.07 -18.02 -33.71
CA PRO A 605 -24.40 -17.59 -34.13
C PRO A 605 -25.14 -16.75 -33.07
N LEU A 606 -25.88 -15.73 -33.50
CA LEU A 606 -26.68 -14.86 -32.61
C LEU A 606 -27.68 -15.62 -31.72
N SER A 607 -28.25 -16.71 -32.25
CA SER A 607 -29.19 -17.56 -31.50
C SER A 607 -28.56 -18.22 -30.27
N LEU A 608 -27.28 -18.59 -30.36
CA LEU A 608 -26.55 -19.22 -29.27
C LEU A 608 -26.20 -18.22 -28.16
N LEU A 609 -25.97 -16.95 -28.52
CA LEU A 609 -25.79 -15.85 -27.57
C LEU A 609 -27.09 -15.50 -26.85
N GLN A 610 -28.20 -15.42 -27.57
CA GLN A 610 -29.53 -15.21 -26.97
C GLN A 610 -29.85 -16.32 -25.97
N GLN A 611 -29.59 -17.59 -26.32
CA GLN A 611 -29.74 -18.72 -25.40
C GLN A 611 -28.85 -18.60 -24.16
N ALA A 612 -27.62 -18.09 -24.30
CA ALA A 612 -26.71 -17.90 -23.18
C ALA A 612 -27.17 -16.75 -22.24
N LEU A 613 -27.70 -15.66 -22.78
CA LEU A 613 -28.21 -14.51 -22.00
C LEU A 613 -29.43 -14.87 -21.14
N VAL A 614 -30.28 -15.81 -21.60
CA VAL A 614 -31.44 -16.30 -20.82
C VAL A 614 -31.20 -17.69 -20.20
N HIS A 615 -29.94 -18.11 -20.09
CA HIS A 615 -29.59 -19.43 -19.58
C HIS A 615 -29.98 -19.60 -18.11
N LYS A 616 -30.35 -20.83 -17.69
CA LYS A 616 -30.75 -21.12 -16.30
C LYS A 616 -29.64 -20.88 -15.27
N HIS A 617 -28.38 -20.96 -15.70
CA HIS A 617 -27.22 -20.82 -14.83
C HIS A 617 -26.71 -19.37 -14.84
N ASP A 618 -26.66 -18.74 -13.67
CA ASP A 618 -26.31 -17.32 -13.48
C ASP A 618 -24.95 -16.96 -14.09
N GLN A 619 -23.91 -17.74 -13.83
CA GLN A 619 -22.59 -17.49 -14.41
C GLN A 619 -22.56 -17.51 -15.95
N VAL A 620 -23.36 -18.36 -16.60
CA VAL A 620 -23.42 -18.39 -18.08
C VAL A 620 -24.03 -17.11 -18.61
N ARG A 621 -25.05 -16.58 -17.92
CA ARG A 621 -25.64 -15.28 -18.22
C ARG A 621 -24.65 -14.14 -18.02
N MET A 622 -23.89 -14.17 -16.92
CA MET A 622 -22.85 -13.17 -16.62
C MET A 622 -21.70 -13.23 -17.61
N ASP A 623 -21.27 -14.41 -18.04
CA ASP A 623 -20.21 -14.57 -19.05
C ASP A 623 -20.68 -14.14 -20.44
N ALA A 624 -21.95 -14.40 -20.79
CA ALA A 624 -22.56 -13.93 -22.04
C ALA A 624 -22.72 -12.41 -22.05
N LEU A 625 -23.18 -11.81 -20.95
CA LEU A 625 -23.26 -10.37 -20.83
C LEU A 625 -21.87 -9.73 -20.77
N GLY A 626 -20.94 -10.31 -20.02
CA GLY A 626 -19.53 -9.91 -20.00
C GLY A 626 -18.93 -9.97 -21.39
N LEU A 627 -19.21 -11.01 -22.17
CA LEU A 627 -18.82 -11.07 -23.58
C LEU A 627 -19.44 -9.95 -24.42
N VAL A 628 -20.66 -9.48 -24.15
CA VAL A 628 -21.31 -8.36 -24.88
C VAL A 628 -20.75 -7.00 -24.43
N CYS A 629 -20.35 -6.85 -23.17
CA CYS A 629 -19.96 -5.57 -22.57
C CYS A 629 -18.44 -5.34 -22.47
N GLU A 630 -17.61 -6.39 -22.41
CA GLU A 630 -16.16 -6.28 -22.23
C GLU A 630 -15.45 -6.13 -23.58
N THR A 631 -14.70 -5.05 -23.74
CA THR A 631 -13.86 -4.78 -24.93
C THR A 631 -12.42 -4.53 -24.49
N LEU A 632 -11.43 -4.97 -25.30
CA LEU A 632 -10.01 -4.67 -25.04
C LEU A 632 -9.76 -3.16 -24.98
N ARG A 633 -10.42 -2.42 -25.88
CA ARG A 633 -10.39 -0.96 -25.90
C ARG A 633 -11.68 -0.45 -25.29
N SER A 634 -11.58 0.18 -24.11
CA SER A 634 -12.73 0.81 -23.45
C SER A 634 -13.41 1.92 -24.28
N THR A 635 -12.87 2.25 -25.46
CA THR A 635 -13.37 3.27 -26.41
C THR A 635 -14.00 2.65 -27.66
N GLU A 636 -14.16 1.33 -27.73
CA GLU A 636 -14.84 0.65 -28.83
C GLU A 636 -16.36 0.89 -28.72
N ALA A 637 -16.99 1.39 -29.78
CA ALA A 637 -18.42 1.69 -29.79
C ALA A 637 -19.25 0.40 -29.80
N LEU A 638 -20.32 0.36 -28.99
CA LEU A 638 -21.33 -0.69 -29.04
C LEU A 638 -22.05 -0.66 -30.39
N THR A 639 -22.20 -1.83 -30.98
CA THR A 639 -22.98 -2.06 -32.19
C THR A 639 -24.48 -2.12 -31.86
N PRO A 640 -25.38 -1.83 -32.82
CA PRO A 640 -26.84 -1.94 -32.62
C PRO A 640 -27.26 -3.34 -32.16
N GLN A 641 -26.60 -4.39 -32.65
CA GLN A 641 -26.88 -5.77 -32.26
C GLN A 641 -26.49 -6.03 -30.79
N GLU A 642 -25.40 -5.44 -30.29
CA GLU A 642 -25.03 -5.52 -28.87
C GLU A 642 -26.03 -4.76 -27.99
N MET A 643 -26.48 -3.58 -28.42
CA MET A 643 -27.53 -2.82 -27.71
C MET A 643 -28.85 -3.60 -27.62
N ASP A 644 -29.25 -4.28 -28.70
CA ASP A 644 -30.45 -5.12 -28.71
C ASP A 644 -30.28 -6.37 -27.82
N LEU A 645 -29.07 -6.96 -27.75
CA LEU A 645 -28.78 -8.04 -26.81
C LEU A 645 -28.83 -7.57 -25.35
N ILE A 646 -28.37 -6.35 -25.05
CA ILE A 646 -28.49 -5.72 -23.73
C ILE A 646 -29.97 -5.49 -23.40
N ARG A 647 -30.76 -4.92 -24.33
CA ARG A 647 -32.22 -4.76 -24.16
C ARG A 647 -32.92 -6.11 -23.93
N TYR A 648 -32.51 -7.15 -24.66
CA TYR A 648 -33.04 -8.51 -24.53
C TYR A 648 -32.72 -9.13 -23.16
N PHE A 649 -31.55 -8.83 -22.59
CA PHE A 649 -31.14 -9.28 -21.26
C PHE A 649 -31.80 -8.52 -20.10
N LEU A 650 -32.18 -7.25 -20.32
CA LEU A 650 -32.62 -6.31 -19.27
C LEU A 650 -34.07 -6.40 -18.73
N PRO A 651 -34.86 -7.50 -18.83
CA PRO A 651 -35.98 -7.74 -17.91
C PRO A 651 -35.48 -8.00 -16.47
N LEU A 652 -34.99 -6.93 -15.81
CA LEU A 652 -34.56 -6.78 -14.41
C LEU A 652 -34.16 -8.07 -13.65
N LYS A 653 -32.94 -8.56 -13.93
CA LYS A 653 -32.04 -9.16 -12.93
C LYS A 653 -30.57 -8.83 -13.27
N ASP A 654 -29.95 -8.12 -12.33
CA ASP A 654 -28.51 -7.97 -12.05
C ASP A 654 -27.54 -7.83 -13.23
N SER A 655 -27.15 -6.58 -13.52
CA SER A 655 -25.81 -6.26 -14.04
C SER A 655 -25.59 -4.75 -14.15
N ALA A 656 -24.72 -4.18 -13.31
CA ALA A 656 -24.36 -2.77 -13.38
C ALA A 656 -22.97 -2.52 -12.77
N LEU A 657 -21.89 -2.73 -13.54
CA LEU A 657 -20.54 -2.30 -13.11
C LEU A 657 -19.55 -1.99 -14.26
N LEU A 658 -19.97 -1.91 -15.53
CA LEU A 658 -19.02 -1.74 -16.66
C LEU A 658 -19.17 -0.45 -17.48
N LEU A 659 -20.08 0.48 -17.13
CA LEU A 659 -20.31 1.72 -17.89
C LEU A 659 -19.40 2.91 -17.50
N GLN A 660 -18.27 2.68 -16.82
CA GLN A 660 -17.48 3.76 -16.21
C GLN A 660 -16.27 4.25 -17.02
N LYS A 661 -16.08 3.91 -18.31
CA LYS A 661 -14.78 4.21 -18.95
C LYS A 661 -14.77 4.70 -20.39
N ARG A 662 -15.31 5.91 -20.61
CA ARG A 662 -14.65 7.09 -21.24
C ARG A 662 -15.62 7.92 -22.08
N MET A 663 -15.69 9.21 -21.76
CA MET A 663 -16.03 10.29 -22.69
C MET A 663 -14.96 11.39 -22.54
N SER A 664 -13.89 11.31 -23.34
CA SER A 664 -12.98 12.43 -23.58
C SER A 664 -12.32 12.29 -24.96
N GLN A 665 -12.73 13.20 -25.87
CA GLN A 665 -12.14 13.78 -27.10
C GLN A 665 -11.19 12.92 -27.98
N GLU A 666 -11.16 12.99 -29.32
CA GLU A 666 -11.24 14.14 -30.24
C GLU A 666 -11.61 13.68 -31.68
N ARG A 667 -12.00 14.64 -32.54
CA ARG A 667 -12.74 14.47 -33.81
C ARG A 667 -11.85 14.35 -35.06
N ASP A 668 -12.35 13.60 -36.05
CA ASP A 668 -11.96 13.63 -37.47
C ASP A 668 -13.20 14.06 -38.31
N PRO A 669 -13.13 15.03 -39.24
CA PRO A 669 -14.31 15.77 -39.71
C PRO A 669 -15.15 15.12 -40.83
N ASP A 670 -14.77 13.95 -41.36
CA ASP A 670 -15.42 13.28 -42.52
C ASP A 670 -16.49 12.22 -42.16
N LYS A 671 -16.80 11.99 -40.87
CA LYS A 671 -17.78 10.97 -40.41
C LYS A 671 -19.11 11.52 -39.87
N ARG A 672 -19.42 12.81 -40.06
CA ARG A 672 -20.51 13.51 -39.36
C ARG A 672 -21.91 12.87 -39.49
N ASP A 673 -22.28 12.34 -40.64
CA ASP A 673 -23.63 11.76 -40.83
C ASP A 673 -23.78 10.36 -40.18
N ALA A 674 -22.73 9.54 -40.23
CA ALA A 674 -22.71 8.23 -39.56
C ALA A 674 -22.60 8.37 -38.03
N ASP A 675 -21.84 9.37 -37.58
CA ASP A 675 -21.70 9.69 -36.16
C ASP A 675 -22.99 10.30 -35.59
N GLN A 676 -23.74 11.10 -36.36
CA GLN A 676 -25.06 11.61 -35.93
C GLN A 676 -26.09 10.49 -35.75
N HIS A 677 -26.17 9.56 -36.69
CA HIS A 677 -27.05 8.40 -36.56
C HIS A 677 -26.68 7.55 -35.33
N THR A 678 -25.38 7.34 -35.10
CA THR A 678 -24.88 6.61 -33.94
C THR A 678 -25.23 7.35 -32.64
N LEU A 679 -25.03 8.66 -32.57
CA LEU A 679 -25.38 9.49 -31.40
C LEU A 679 -26.87 9.44 -31.09
N HIS A 680 -27.75 9.51 -32.10
CA HIS A 680 -29.19 9.39 -31.93
C HIS A 680 -29.59 8.02 -31.34
N GLN A 681 -28.92 6.93 -31.75
CA GLN A 681 -29.17 5.60 -31.19
C GLN A 681 -28.78 5.50 -29.70
N TYR A 682 -27.65 6.10 -29.32
CA TYR A 682 -27.27 6.20 -27.91
C TYR A 682 -28.25 7.07 -27.11
N GLU A 683 -28.75 8.16 -27.70
CA GLU A 683 -29.71 9.07 -27.05
C GLU A 683 -31.02 8.36 -26.74
N GLU A 684 -31.57 7.64 -27.72
CA GLU A 684 -32.79 6.84 -27.55
C GLU A 684 -32.61 5.73 -26.52
N PHE A 685 -31.46 5.04 -26.54
CA PHE A 685 -31.14 4.01 -25.55
C PHE A 685 -31.04 4.58 -24.13
N LEU A 686 -30.36 5.71 -23.94
CA LEU A 686 -30.21 6.35 -22.63
C LEU A 686 -31.55 6.88 -22.08
N ARG A 687 -32.40 7.45 -22.94
CA ARG A 687 -33.77 7.86 -22.57
C ARG A 687 -34.60 6.65 -22.12
N TRP A 688 -34.58 5.56 -22.90
CA TRP A 688 -35.27 4.32 -22.54
C TRP A 688 -34.78 3.74 -21.20
N LEU A 689 -33.46 3.70 -21.00
CA LEU A 689 -32.87 3.20 -19.76
C LEU A 689 -33.28 4.07 -18.56
N CYS A 690 -33.23 5.38 -18.70
CA CYS A 690 -33.62 6.32 -17.65
C CYS A 690 -35.09 6.14 -17.22
N VAL A 691 -36.02 6.10 -18.19
CA VAL A 691 -37.45 5.89 -17.90
C VAL A 691 -37.68 4.53 -17.25
N SER A 692 -37.08 3.47 -17.79
CA SER A 692 -37.23 2.11 -17.24
C SER A 692 -36.75 2.01 -15.80
N LEU A 693 -35.65 2.71 -15.43
CA LEU A 693 -35.14 2.74 -14.06
C LEU A 693 -36.04 3.55 -13.12
N LEU A 694 -36.60 4.67 -13.58
CA LEU A 694 -37.53 5.50 -12.79
C LEU A 694 -38.86 4.79 -12.53
N GLU A 695 -39.37 4.01 -13.50
CA GLU A 695 -40.59 3.22 -13.37
C GLU A 695 -40.46 2.05 -12.36
N VAL A 696 -39.24 1.61 -12.08
CA VAL A 696 -38.97 0.57 -11.07
C VAL A 696 -39.16 1.08 -9.64
N LEU A 697 -39.03 2.39 -9.41
CA LEU A 697 -39.06 3.02 -8.07
C LEU A 697 -40.47 3.23 -7.50
N LEU A 698 -41.42 2.37 -7.85
CA LEU A 698 -42.78 2.42 -7.34
C LEU A 698 -42.83 2.10 -5.83
N PRO A 699 -43.81 2.65 -5.08
CA PRO A 699 -44.04 2.27 -3.68
C PRO A 699 -44.18 0.75 -3.54
N GLY A 700 -43.35 0.13 -2.69
CA GLY A 700 -43.34 -1.33 -2.48
C GLY A 700 -42.29 -2.09 -3.31
N ALA A 701 -41.44 -1.41 -4.08
CA ALA A 701 -40.30 -2.04 -4.73
C ALA A 701 -39.33 -2.67 -3.71
N SER A 702 -38.78 -3.85 -4.04
CA SER A 702 -37.83 -4.56 -3.19
C SER A 702 -36.52 -3.79 -3.05
N PHE A 703 -35.84 -3.92 -1.91
CA PHE A 703 -34.55 -3.27 -1.63
C PHE A 703 -33.54 -3.37 -2.79
N SER A 704 -33.30 -4.57 -3.34
CA SER A 704 -32.35 -4.79 -4.43
C SER A 704 -32.69 -4.01 -5.71
N LYS A 705 -33.98 -3.86 -6.01
CA LYS A 705 -34.46 -3.09 -7.17
C LYS A 705 -34.27 -1.60 -6.96
N CYS A 706 -34.65 -1.09 -5.78
CA CYS A 706 -34.47 0.33 -5.44
C CYS A 706 -32.99 0.71 -5.43
N LEU A 707 -32.15 -0.11 -4.81
CA LEU A 707 -30.71 0.15 -4.72
C LEU A 707 -30.07 0.20 -6.12
N MET A 708 -30.31 -0.82 -6.95
CA MET A 708 -29.77 -0.88 -8.32
C MET A 708 -30.27 0.30 -9.17
N ALA A 709 -31.58 0.58 -9.13
CA ALA A 709 -32.16 1.67 -9.93
C ALA A 709 -31.62 3.04 -9.52
N LEU A 710 -31.56 3.33 -8.21
CA LEU A 710 -31.03 4.61 -7.72
C LEU A 710 -29.53 4.77 -7.99
N GLN A 711 -28.72 3.72 -7.83
CA GLN A 711 -27.29 3.76 -8.17
C GLN A 711 -27.06 4.11 -9.65
N LEU A 712 -27.79 3.44 -10.55
CA LEU A 712 -27.71 3.71 -11.98
C LEU A 712 -28.21 5.10 -12.35
N LEU A 713 -29.30 5.56 -11.74
CA LEU A 713 -29.85 6.90 -11.99
C LEU A 713 -28.92 8.01 -11.50
N CYS A 714 -28.29 7.85 -10.33
CA CYS A 714 -27.26 8.79 -9.86
C CYS A 714 -26.06 8.82 -10.81
N LEU A 715 -25.60 7.66 -11.29
CA LEU A 715 -24.51 7.59 -12.27
C LEU A 715 -24.87 8.26 -13.59
N LEU A 716 -26.10 8.08 -14.09
CA LEU A 716 -26.61 8.78 -15.27
C LEU A 716 -26.64 10.30 -15.04
N GLY A 717 -27.05 10.74 -13.85
CA GLY A 717 -27.05 12.15 -13.46
C GLY A 717 -25.65 12.77 -13.38
N GLU A 718 -24.65 12.03 -12.90
CA GLU A 718 -23.25 12.46 -12.88
C GLU A 718 -22.64 12.56 -14.29
N LEU A 719 -22.98 11.63 -15.18
CA LEU A 719 -22.37 11.53 -16.52
C LEU A 719 -23.04 12.43 -17.57
N PHE A 720 -24.37 12.52 -17.56
CA PHE A 720 -25.14 13.19 -18.62
C PHE A 720 -25.93 14.40 -18.14
N THR A 721 -26.09 14.58 -16.82
CA THR A 721 -26.92 15.61 -16.17
C THR A 721 -28.42 15.51 -16.52
N PHE A 722 -29.29 15.82 -15.55
CA PHE A 722 -30.72 15.99 -15.80
C PHE A 722 -31.09 17.46 -16.06
N SER A 723 -30.18 18.24 -16.67
CA SER A 723 -30.48 19.62 -17.05
C SER A 723 -31.40 19.65 -18.28
N SER A 724 -32.23 20.70 -18.36
CA SER A 724 -33.06 20.99 -19.53
C SER A 724 -32.31 21.83 -20.58
N ASP A 725 -31.02 22.08 -20.37
CA ASP A 725 -30.18 22.82 -21.31
C ASP A 725 -29.87 21.92 -22.52
N SER A 726 -29.75 22.53 -23.69
CA SER A 726 -29.68 21.91 -25.03
C SER A 726 -28.39 21.10 -25.31
N GLY A 727 -28.06 20.16 -24.43
CA GLY A 727 -27.06 19.12 -24.65
C GLY A 727 -27.59 17.99 -25.54
N VAL A 728 -26.68 17.25 -26.16
CA VAL A 728 -26.98 16.09 -27.04
C VAL A 728 -27.74 14.97 -26.32
N PHE A 729 -27.71 14.93 -24.98
CA PHE A 729 -28.37 13.92 -24.14
C PHE A 729 -29.21 14.58 -23.04
N ALA A 730 -30.31 15.24 -23.42
CA ALA A 730 -31.21 15.93 -22.50
C ALA A 730 -32.11 14.95 -21.72
N LEU A 731 -31.54 14.23 -20.74
CA LEU A 731 -32.29 13.28 -19.91
C LEU A 731 -33.34 13.95 -19.01
N GLY A 732 -33.21 15.26 -18.74
CA GLY A 732 -34.20 16.01 -17.96
C GLY A 732 -35.60 16.03 -18.61
N GLU A 733 -35.69 15.93 -19.94
CA GLU A 733 -36.97 15.98 -20.67
C GLU A 733 -37.88 14.77 -20.40
N VAL A 734 -37.30 13.61 -20.06
CA VAL A 734 -38.05 12.38 -19.80
C VAL A 734 -38.48 12.21 -18.34
N VAL A 735 -38.02 13.09 -17.44
CA VAL A 735 -38.35 13.04 -16.01
C VAL A 735 -39.68 13.75 -15.74
N THR A 736 -40.69 13.00 -15.29
CA THR A 736 -42.00 13.54 -14.93
C THR A 736 -42.09 13.85 -13.43
N SER A 737 -43.09 14.64 -13.02
CA SER A 737 -43.38 14.89 -11.60
C SER A 737 -43.74 13.62 -10.82
N ALA A 738 -44.35 12.63 -11.49
CA ALA A 738 -44.62 11.31 -10.92
C ALA A 738 -43.32 10.53 -10.65
N HIS A 739 -42.33 10.60 -11.56
CA HIS A 739 -41.02 9.98 -11.34
C HIS A 739 -40.30 10.62 -10.14
N ALA A 740 -40.29 11.95 -10.05
CA ALA A 740 -39.70 12.64 -8.90
C ALA A 740 -40.41 12.29 -7.58
N GLN A 741 -41.74 12.11 -7.61
CA GLN A 741 -42.52 11.69 -6.45
C GLN A 741 -42.15 10.25 -5.99
N ASN A 742 -41.93 9.33 -6.92
CA ASN A 742 -41.46 7.97 -6.62
C ASN A 742 -40.08 7.96 -5.95
N VAL A 743 -39.16 8.80 -6.43
CA VAL A 743 -37.85 9.00 -5.78
C VAL A 743 -38.02 9.61 -4.38
N LEU A 744 -38.93 10.58 -4.21
CA LEU A 744 -39.23 11.17 -2.91
C LEU A 744 -39.76 10.15 -1.90
N TYR A 745 -40.64 9.22 -2.31
CA TYR A 745 -41.08 8.12 -1.45
C TYR A 745 -39.92 7.21 -1.01
N SER A 746 -38.87 7.07 -1.84
CA SER A 746 -37.70 6.26 -1.49
C SER A 746 -36.89 6.83 -0.32
N VAL A 747 -37.02 8.13 -0.01
CA VAL A 747 -36.40 8.76 1.18
C VAL A 747 -37.00 8.21 2.49
N ALA A 748 -38.24 7.73 2.45
CA ALA A 748 -38.90 7.07 3.59
C ALA A 748 -38.48 5.60 3.80
N SER A 749 -37.58 5.04 2.95
CA SER A 749 -37.07 3.67 3.08
C SER A 749 -36.42 3.39 4.43
N ASN A 750 -36.52 2.17 4.98
CA ASN A 750 -35.82 1.81 6.22
C ASN A 750 -34.29 1.66 6.03
N PHE A 751 -33.81 1.60 4.78
CA PHE A 751 -32.41 1.39 4.44
C PHE A 751 -31.69 2.72 4.16
N LEU A 752 -30.64 3.01 4.91
CA LEU A 752 -29.89 4.28 4.84
C LEU A 752 -29.33 4.56 3.43
N GLU A 753 -28.76 3.56 2.77
CA GLU A 753 -28.16 3.66 1.43
C GLU A 753 -29.19 4.14 0.40
N VAL A 754 -30.42 3.63 0.48
CA VAL A 754 -31.53 4.03 -0.40
C VAL A 754 -31.91 5.49 -0.15
N LYS A 755 -31.95 5.94 1.12
CA LYS A 755 -32.24 7.34 1.47
C LYS A 755 -31.20 8.30 0.89
N GLN A 756 -29.92 7.95 1.04
CA GLN A 756 -28.79 8.76 0.58
C GLN A 756 -28.80 8.90 -0.94
N LEU A 757 -28.97 7.80 -1.67
CA LEU A 757 -29.04 7.82 -3.13
C LEU A 757 -30.27 8.58 -3.63
N ALA A 758 -31.44 8.35 -3.01
CA ALA A 758 -32.66 9.06 -3.38
C ALA A 758 -32.54 10.59 -3.15
N SER A 759 -31.99 11.02 -2.01
CA SER A 759 -31.76 12.44 -1.72
C SER A 759 -30.75 13.09 -2.67
N THR A 760 -29.69 12.37 -3.03
CA THR A 760 -28.72 12.83 -4.04
C THR A 760 -29.37 12.95 -5.41
N LEU A 761 -30.15 11.96 -5.85
CA LEU A 761 -30.86 12.00 -7.12
C LEU A 761 -31.86 13.15 -7.18
N LEU A 762 -32.65 13.38 -6.12
CA LEU A 762 -33.64 14.48 -6.06
C LEU A 762 -33.01 15.87 -6.27
N ARG A 763 -31.76 16.08 -5.84
CA ARG A 763 -31.03 17.33 -6.09
C ARG A 763 -30.53 17.47 -7.53
N GLN A 764 -30.39 16.35 -8.25
CA GLN A 764 -29.99 16.32 -9.66
C GLN A 764 -31.19 16.44 -10.61
N LEU A 765 -32.38 15.98 -10.21
CA LEU A 765 -33.58 16.00 -11.05
C LEU A 765 -34.05 17.43 -11.40
N PRO A 766 -34.79 17.61 -12.51
CA PRO A 766 -35.27 18.93 -12.92
C PRO A 766 -36.14 19.59 -11.84
N PRO A 767 -35.91 20.88 -11.50
CA PRO A 767 -36.69 21.58 -10.47
C PRO A 767 -38.20 21.62 -10.77
N SER A 768 -38.58 21.62 -12.05
CA SER A 768 -39.97 21.53 -12.52
C SER A 768 -40.64 20.19 -12.18
N ALA A 769 -39.89 19.08 -12.19
CA ALA A 769 -40.39 17.76 -11.84
C ALA A 769 -40.51 17.58 -10.31
N VAL A 770 -39.48 18.03 -9.57
CA VAL A 770 -39.47 17.95 -8.08
C VAL A 770 -40.50 18.91 -7.48
N GLY A 771 -40.73 20.08 -8.08
CA GLY A 771 -41.85 20.96 -7.78
C GLY A 771 -41.78 21.69 -6.42
N LEU A 772 -40.60 21.84 -5.82
CA LEU A 772 -40.41 22.58 -4.56
C LEU A 772 -40.65 24.09 -4.68
N GLN A 773 -40.73 24.62 -5.90
CA GLN A 773 -41.10 26.02 -6.15
C GLN A 773 -42.59 26.30 -5.90
N VAL A 774 -43.41 25.25 -5.73
CA VAL A 774 -44.82 25.39 -5.35
C VAL A 774 -44.90 25.51 -3.82
N PRO A 775 -45.39 26.64 -3.26
CA PRO A 775 -45.42 26.87 -1.81
C PRO A 775 -46.11 25.76 -1.03
N GLU A 776 -47.25 25.25 -1.51
CA GLU A 776 -47.99 24.15 -0.87
C GLU A 776 -47.18 22.85 -0.79
N ARG A 777 -46.42 22.53 -1.86
CA ARG A 777 -45.57 21.33 -1.88
C ARG A 777 -44.37 21.49 -0.96
N MET A 778 -43.77 22.68 -0.92
CA MET A 778 -42.69 22.99 0.02
C MET A 778 -43.15 22.91 1.48
N CYS A 779 -44.31 23.48 1.81
CA CYS A 779 -44.90 23.39 3.15
C CYS A 779 -45.23 21.94 3.54
N SER A 780 -45.76 21.12 2.63
CA SER A 780 -46.05 19.71 2.94
C SER A 780 -44.79 18.87 3.17
N VAL A 781 -43.72 19.11 2.41
CA VAL A 781 -42.41 18.45 2.61
C VAL A 781 -41.77 18.92 3.92
N LEU A 782 -41.85 20.22 4.23
CA LEU A 782 -41.35 20.78 5.49
C LEU A 782 -42.11 20.20 6.69
N GLN A 783 -43.45 20.15 6.64
CA GLN A 783 -44.26 19.57 7.69
C GLN A 783 -43.94 18.09 7.89
N ALA A 784 -43.81 17.32 6.81
CA ALA A 784 -43.38 15.92 6.89
C ALA A 784 -42.00 15.77 7.54
N ALA A 785 -41.05 16.67 7.25
CA ALA A 785 -39.74 16.65 7.89
C ALA A 785 -39.83 16.95 9.40
N LEU A 786 -40.65 17.93 9.81
CA LEU A 786 -40.87 18.25 11.22
C LEU A 786 -41.56 17.11 11.97
N ASP A 787 -42.57 16.46 11.38
CA ASP A 787 -43.28 15.32 11.97
C ASP A 787 -42.37 14.09 12.09
N LEU A 788 -41.54 13.81 11.07
CA LEU A 788 -40.58 12.72 11.11
C LEU A 788 -39.45 12.98 12.13
N SER A 789 -39.14 14.25 12.42
CA SER A 789 -38.14 14.63 13.44
C SER A 789 -38.56 14.29 14.87
N THR A 790 -39.86 14.12 15.12
CA THR A 790 -40.43 13.69 16.42
C THR A 790 -40.92 12.24 16.39
N SER A 791 -40.59 11.49 15.33
CA SER A 791 -40.96 10.08 15.23
C SER A 791 -40.19 9.22 16.24
N THR A 792 -40.91 8.27 16.84
CA THR A 792 -40.34 7.25 17.72
C THR A 792 -39.53 6.19 16.98
N LYS A 793 -39.60 6.17 15.64
CA LYS A 793 -38.79 5.32 14.79
C LYS A 793 -37.50 6.06 14.42
N PRO A 794 -36.33 5.54 14.78
CA PRO A 794 -35.11 6.32 14.62
C PRO A 794 -34.62 6.50 13.17
N PHE A 795 -35.12 5.72 12.22
CA PHE A 795 -34.82 5.91 10.79
C PHE A 795 -35.64 7.04 10.16
N ASP A 796 -36.72 7.47 10.81
CA ASP A 796 -37.55 8.60 10.38
C ASP A 796 -36.84 9.93 10.65
N SER A 797 -36.12 10.06 11.77
CA SER A 797 -35.31 11.26 12.02
C SER A 797 -34.19 11.42 10.98
N VAL A 798 -33.68 10.32 10.44
CA VAL A 798 -32.74 10.34 9.31
C VAL A 798 -33.45 10.76 8.02
N SER A 799 -34.68 10.30 7.76
CA SER A 799 -35.50 10.80 6.65
C SER A 799 -35.71 12.32 6.76
N ALA A 800 -36.07 12.80 7.95
CA ALA A 800 -36.29 14.22 8.24
C ALA A 800 -35.06 15.06 7.90
N ALA A 801 -33.87 14.61 8.30
CA ALA A 801 -32.61 15.27 7.95
C ALA A 801 -32.39 15.38 6.43
N HIS A 802 -32.64 14.32 5.67
CA HIS A 802 -32.51 14.34 4.20
C HIS A 802 -33.54 15.25 3.51
N LEU A 803 -34.77 15.33 4.05
CA LEU A 803 -35.79 16.25 3.57
C LEU A 803 -35.43 17.71 3.87
N LEU A 804 -34.93 18.00 5.08
CA LEU A 804 -34.45 19.35 5.42
C LEU A 804 -33.29 19.77 4.52
N HIS A 805 -32.32 18.89 4.25
CA HIS A 805 -31.23 19.13 3.30
C HIS A 805 -31.71 19.45 1.89
N LEU A 806 -32.79 18.80 1.43
CA LEU A 806 -33.40 19.09 0.13
C LEU A 806 -34.03 20.50 0.09
N LEU A 807 -34.54 20.98 1.23
CA LEU A 807 -35.19 22.28 1.37
C LEU A 807 -34.20 23.44 1.54
N LEU A 808 -33.03 23.23 2.16
CA LEU A 808 -32.06 24.29 2.47
C LEU A 808 -31.68 25.20 1.28
N PRO A 809 -31.54 24.72 0.03
CA PRO A 809 -31.21 25.59 -1.10
C PRO A 809 -32.39 26.44 -1.61
N GLN A 810 -33.62 26.23 -1.12
CA GLN A 810 -34.82 26.87 -1.68
C GLN A 810 -35.01 28.31 -1.15
N PRO A 811 -35.19 29.32 -2.02
CA PRO A 811 -35.20 30.73 -1.60
C PRO A 811 -36.42 31.14 -0.74
N HIS A 812 -37.54 30.41 -0.85
CA HIS A 812 -38.79 30.72 -0.13
C HIS A 812 -38.95 29.92 1.18
N LEU A 813 -37.93 29.17 1.62
CA LEU A 813 -38.04 28.29 2.79
C LEU A 813 -38.40 29.06 4.07
N THR A 814 -37.83 30.24 4.27
CA THR A 814 -38.06 31.08 5.46
C THR A 814 -39.54 31.46 5.65
N GLU A 815 -40.29 31.66 4.56
CA GLU A 815 -41.72 31.96 4.61
C GLU A 815 -42.53 30.73 5.06
N ALA A 816 -42.17 29.54 4.55
CA ALA A 816 -42.78 28.28 4.98
C ALA A 816 -42.48 27.96 6.46
N LEU A 817 -41.24 28.23 6.92
CA LEU A 817 -40.86 28.07 8.33
C LEU A 817 -41.67 29.00 9.24
N LEU A 818 -41.88 30.26 8.83
CA LEU A 818 -42.68 31.22 9.58
C LEU A 818 -44.14 30.76 9.70
N HIS A 819 -44.73 30.23 8.62
CA HIS A 819 -46.07 29.66 8.65
C HIS A 819 -46.18 28.50 9.63
N CYS A 820 -45.26 27.52 9.56
CA CYS A 820 -45.23 26.38 10.49
C CYS A 820 -45.02 26.83 11.95
N ALA A 821 -44.17 27.83 12.20
CA ALA A 821 -43.93 28.33 13.55
C ALA A 821 -45.17 29.02 14.15
N GLN A 822 -45.94 29.75 13.34
CA GLN A 822 -47.19 30.38 13.75
C GLN A 822 -48.27 29.34 14.10
N GLU A 823 -48.38 28.27 13.31
CA GLU A 823 -49.30 27.16 13.60
C GLU A 823 -48.96 26.43 14.92
N GLN A 824 -47.68 26.33 15.26
CA GLN A 824 -47.21 25.70 16.50
C GLN A 824 -47.14 26.64 17.71
N GLY A 825 -47.43 27.94 17.53
CA GLY A 825 -47.41 28.94 18.60
C GLY A 825 -46.00 29.24 19.15
N LEU A 826 -44.95 29.06 18.34
CA LEU A 826 -43.56 29.25 18.78
C LEU A 826 -43.08 30.69 18.54
N PRO A 827 -42.32 31.29 19.48
CA PRO A 827 -41.67 32.58 19.25
C PRO A 827 -40.51 32.39 18.27
N PHE A 828 -40.74 32.70 16.98
CA PHE A 828 -39.75 32.55 15.92
C PHE A 828 -39.56 33.86 15.15
N HIS A 829 -38.32 34.35 15.14
CA HIS A 829 -37.91 35.55 14.40
C HIS A 829 -36.90 35.15 13.33
N PRO A 830 -37.33 34.90 12.08
CA PRO A 830 -36.40 34.53 11.03
C PRO A 830 -35.44 35.68 10.68
N PRO A 831 -34.23 35.38 10.17
CA PRO A 831 -33.35 36.40 9.63
C PRO A 831 -33.97 37.10 8.42
N SER A 832 -33.76 38.41 8.29
CA SER A 832 -34.37 39.21 7.21
C SER A 832 -33.89 38.73 5.83
N PRO A 833 -34.79 38.45 4.87
CA PRO A 833 -34.39 38.02 3.54
C PRO A 833 -33.62 39.14 2.82
N LEU A 834 -32.48 38.78 2.23
CA LEU A 834 -31.65 39.69 1.43
C LEU A 834 -32.03 39.53 -0.06
N PRO A 835 -32.53 40.58 -0.74
CA PRO A 835 -32.80 40.50 -2.18
C PRO A 835 -31.49 40.34 -2.96
N ASN A 836 -31.46 39.41 -3.92
CA ASN A 836 -30.29 39.06 -4.76
C ASN A 836 -29.10 38.42 -4.02
N ALA A 837 -29.35 37.67 -2.94
CA ALA A 837 -28.34 36.89 -2.24
C ALA A 837 -27.75 35.76 -3.11
N SER A 838 -26.46 35.43 -2.93
CA SER A 838 -25.85 34.26 -3.56
C SER A 838 -26.39 32.97 -2.95
N GLU A 839 -26.26 31.83 -3.65
CA GLU A 839 -26.70 30.52 -3.14
C GLU A 839 -26.08 30.17 -1.78
N ALA A 840 -24.82 30.56 -1.54
CA ALA A 840 -24.14 30.35 -0.26
C ALA A 840 -24.77 31.18 0.88
N VAL A 841 -25.18 32.43 0.61
CA VAL A 841 -25.87 33.27 1.59
C VAL A 841 -27.29 32.76 1.85
N ILE A 842 -28.00 32.31 0.81
CA ILE A 842 -29.32 31.68 0.95
C ILE A 842 -29.20 30.43 1.83
N LEU A 843 -28.20 29.58 1.57
CA LEU A 843 -27.93 28.39 2.35
C LEU A 843 -27.63 28.73 3.82
N GLU A 844 -26.81 29.75 4.09
CA GLU A 844 -26.51 30.23 5.45
C GLU A 844 -27.80 30.67 6.17
N LEU A 845 -28.58 31.58 5.57
CA LEU A 845 -29.79 32.13 6.18
C LEU A 845 -30.84 31.05 6.43
N ASN A 846 -31.05 30.16 5.46
CA ASN A 846 -31.99 29.05 5.58
C ASN A 846 -31.55 28.04 6.64
N THR A 847 -30.25 27.73 6.70
CA THR A 847 -29.74 26.81 7.73
C THR A 847 -29.88 27.43 9.11
N LEU A 848 -29.56 28.71 9.28
CA LEU A 848 -29.76 29.43 10.53
C LEU A 848 -31.23 29.42 10.96
N ALA A 849 -32.16 29.70 10.04
CA ALA A 849 -33.60 29.68 10.29
C ALA A 849 -34.12 28.28 10.69
N VAL A 850 -33.66 27.21 10.02
CA VAL A 850 -34.02 25.83 10.37
C VAL A 850 -33.46 25.44 11.75
N VAL A 851 -32.20 25.78 12.03
CA VAL A 851 -31.57 25.50 13.34
C VAL A 851 -32.30 26.25 14.46
N GLN A 852 -32.64 27.53 14.26
CA GLN A 852 -33.43 28.32 15.22
C GLN A 852 -34.81 27.70 15.47
N LEU A 853 -35.53 27.30 14.43
CA LEU A 853 -36.84 26.65 14.58
C LEU A 853 -36.71 25.35 15.39
N LEU A 854 -35.76 24.47 15.03
CA LEU A 854 -35.52 23.20 15.71
C LEU A 854 -35.02 23.39 17.16
N LEU A 855 -34.29 24.47 17.43
CA LEU A 855 -33.85 24.85 18.76
C LEU A 855 -35.02 25.33 19.63
N CYS A 856 -35.87 26.25 19.15
CA CYS A 856 -37.10 26.68 19.87
C CYS A 856 -38.00 25.47 20.19
N CYS A 857 -38.12 24.60 19.19
CA CYS A 857 -38.73 23.29 19.28
C CYS A 857 -38.17 22.45 20.44
N LEU A 858 -36.86 22.19 20.49
CA LEU A 858 -36.21 21.46 21.59
C LEU A 858 -36.35 22.17 22.94
N GLN A 859 -36.24 23.50 22.99
CA GLN A 859 -36.42 24.29 24.21
C GLN A 859 -37.83 24.14 24.80
N SER A 860 -38.85 23.91 23.96
CA SER A 860 -40.22 23.62 24.40
C SER A 860 -40.42 22.16 24.85
N GLU A 861 -39.65 21.22 24.32
CA GLU A 861 -39.79 19.78 24.59
C GLU A 861 -38.96 19.30 25.79
N VAL A 862 -37.79 19.88 26.03
CA VAL A 862 -36.92 19.52 27.16
C VAL A 862 -37.66 19.66 28.51
N PRO A 863 -38.39 20.76 28.81
CA PRO A 863 -39.19 20.85 30.04
C PRO A 863 -40.27 19.77 30.16
N ARG A 864 -40.80 19.29 29.04
CA ARG A 864 -41.79 18.21 29.02
C ARG A 864 -41.12 16.86 29.32
N ALA A 865 -39.90 16.65 28.84
CA ALA A 865 -39.08 15.48 29.17
C ALA A 865 -38.56 15.51 30.61
N GLU A 866 -38.26 16.69 31.17
CA GLU A 866 -37.99 16.90 32.60
C GLU A 866 -39.20 16.52 33.46
N ALA A 867 -40.43 16.78 32.98
CA ALA A 867 -41.66 16.43 33.65
C ALA A 867 -42.00 14.93 33.56
N SER A 868 -41.87 14.31 32.37
CA SER A 868 -42.02 12.86 32.20
C SER A 868 -41.27 12.37 30.96
N LEU A 869 -40.21 11.59 31.18
CA LEU A 869 -39.47 10.88 30.13
C LEU A 869 -40.34 9.87 29.37
N LEU A 870 -41.35 9.29 30.03
CA LEU A 870 -42.28 8.34 29.43
C LEU A 870 -43.11 9.02 28.34
N GLN A 871 -43.66 10.19 28.66
CA GLN A 871 -44.44 10.97 27.70
C GLN A 871 -43.55 11.50 26.56
N ALA A 872 -42.31 11.92 26.87
CA ALA A 872 -41.35 12.34 25.86
C ALA A 872 -40.99 11.21 24.90
N ALA A 873 -40.70 10.01 25.40
CA ALA A 873 -40.39 8.85 24.55
C ALA A 873 -41.55 8.43 23.63
N ALA A 874 -42.80 8.76 23.98
CA ALA A 874 -43.98 8.43 23.19
C ALA A 874 -44.31 9.45 22.10
N SER A 875 -44.08 10.73 22.37
CA SER A 875 -44.68 11.81 21.57
C SER A 875 -43.68 12.87 21.08
N TYR A 876 -42.51 13.00 21.71
CA TYR A 876 -41.50 14.01 21.35
C TYR A 876 -40.09 13.53 21.80
N PRO A 877 -39.58 12.44 21.20
CA PRO A 877 -38.23 11.98 21.48
C PRO A 877 -37.19 13.03 21.06
N LEU A 878 -36.34 13.42 22.00
CA LEU A 878 -35.42 14.56 21.83
C LEU A 878 -34.32 14.30 20.77
N TYR A 879 -33.95 13.03 20.54
CA TYR A 879 -32.87 12.67 19.62
C TYR A 879 -33.11 13.12 18.18
N GLY A 880 -34.35 13.14 17.71
CA GLY A 880 -34.64 13.35 16.29
C GLY A 880 -34.37 14.79 15.84
N ARG A 881 -34.72 15.77 16.67
CA ARG A 881 -34.41 17.19 16.42
C ARG A 881 -32.93 17.51 16.57
N ALA A 882 -32.25 16.93 17.57
CA ALA A 882 -30.80 17.04 17.71
C ALA A 882 -30.05 16.44 16.51
N HIS A 883 -30.53 15.31 15.98
CA HIS A 883 -30.00 14.71 14.77
C HIS A 883 -30.18 15.62 13.55
N CYS A 884 -31.37 16.20 13.37
CA CYS A 884 -31.65 17.13 12.28
C CYS A 884 -30.77 18.38 12.34
N ILE A 885 -30.57 18.97 13.53
CA ILE A 885 -29.67 20.11 13.73
C ILE A 885 -28.24 19.74 13.32
N THR A 886 -27.75 18.60 13.81
CA THR A 886 -26.41 18.09 13.47
C THR A 886 -26.24 17.93 11.96
N ALA A 887 -27.26 17.37 11.30
CA ALA A 887 -27.26 17.16 9.86
C ALA A 887 -27.26 18.47 9.07
N VAL A 888 -28.19 19.40 9.34
CA VAL A 888 -28.30 20.67 8.57
C VAL A 888 -27.08 21.57 8.73
N LEU A 889 -26.28 21.40 9.80
CA LEU A 889 -25.02 22.11 9.99
C LEU A 889 -23.88 21.58 9.11
N GLN A 890 -23.94 20.33 8.62
CA GLN A 890 -22.83 19.71 7.86
C GLN A 890 -22.50 20.40 6.52
N PRO A 891 -23.47 20.89 5.73
CA PRO A 891 -23.17 21.55 4.45
C PRO A 891 -22.60 22.96 4.57
N LEU A 892 -22.60 23.58 5.76
CA LEU A 892 -22.13 24.94 5.95
C LEU A 892 -20.61 25.03 6.06
N ASN A 893 -20.03 26.02 5.39
CA ASN A 893 -18.66 26.44 5.64
C ASN A 893 -18.64 27.55 6.69
N PHE A 894 -18.17 27.23 7.90
CA PHE A 894 -18.16 28.13 9.05
C PHE A 894 -17.12 29.28 8.94
N GLU A 895 -16.15 29.19 8.04
CA GLU A 895 -15.13 30.24 7.84
C GLU A 895 -15.65 31.44 7.05
N THR A 896 -16.72 31.25 6.27
CA THR A 896 -17.24 32.25 5.31
C THR A 896 -18.58 32.87 5.73
N LEU A 897 -19.01 32.63 6.98
CA LEU A 897 -20.33 33.05 7.46
C LEU A 897 -20.43 34.56 7.67
N ILE A 898 -21.59 35.12 7.32
CA ILE A 898 -21.89 36.55 7.41
C ILE A 898 -22.60 36.88 8.73
N GLN A 899 -23.50 36.01 9.21
CA GLN A 899 -24.36 36.21 10.39
C GLN A 899 -23.70 35.79 11.71
N THR A 900 -22.45 36.19 11.92
CA THR A 900 -21.61 35.70 13.04
C THR A 900 -22.21 35.94 14.43
N GLU A 901 -22.84 37.10 14.68
CA GLU A 901 -23.48 37.40 15.98
C GLU A 901 -24.69 36.49 16.26
N GLN A 902 -25.52 36.24 15.24
CA GLN A 902 -26.68 35.35 15.38
C GLN A 902 -26.23 33.91 15.60
N TRP A 903 -25.18 33.47 14.89
CA TRP A 903 -24.58 32.15 15.09
C TRP A 903 -24.00 31.99 16.50
N ARG A 904 -23.31 32.98 17.07
CA ARG A 904 -22.82 32.91 18.46
C ARG A 904 -23.95 32.72 19.48
N CYS A 905 -25.04 33.44 19.30
CA CYS A 905 -26.23 33.31 20.15
C CYS A 905 -26.79 31.89 20.05
N VAL A 906 -27.05 31.41 18.83
CA VAL A 906 -27.60 30.08 18.56
C VAL A 906 -26.68 28.97 19.07
N VAL A 907 -25.36 29.07 18.88
CA VAL A 907 -24.38 28.09 19.38
C VAL A 907 -24.40 28.02 20.90
N SER A 908 -24.46 29.17 21.58
CA SER A 908 -24.52 29.23 23.04
C SER A 908 -25.79 28.56 23.57
N GLU A 909 -26.94 28.82 22.95
CA GLU A 909 -28.20 28.19 23.29
C GLU A 909 -28.23 26.68 22.96
N LEU A 910 -27.64 26.27 21.83
CA LEU A 910 -27.51 24.85 21.45
C LEU A 910 -26.71 24.07 22.49
N ILE A 911 -25.57 24.61 22.93
CA ILE A 911 -24.73 23.98 23.97
C ILE A 911 -25.52 23.87 25.29
N ALA A 912 -26.22 24.93 25.69
CA ALA A 912 -27.04 24.93 26.91
C ALA A 912 -28.17 23.91 26.85
N VAL A 913 -28.89 23.81 25.73
CA VAL A 913 -29.95 22.82 25.52
C VAL A 913 -29.38 21.41 25.48
N CYS A 914 -28.21 21.19 24.87
CA CYS A 914 -27.51 19.90 24.88
C CYS A 914 -27.21 19.41 26.29
N TYR A 915 -26.72 20.27 27.18
CA TYR A 915 -26.49 19.91 28.59
C TYR A 915 -27.79 19.52 29.28
N ARG A 916 -28.86 20.30 29.13
CA ARG A 916 -30.17 19.96 29.72
C ARG A 916 -30.73 18.64 29.18
N MET A 917 -30.64 18.41 27.87
CA MET A 917 -31.04 17.15 27.25
C MET A 917 -30.27 15.96 27.84
N SER A 918 -28.95 16.10 28.00
CA SER A 918 -28.13 15.09 28.65
C SER A 918 -28.55 14.84 30.09
N ASP A 919 -28.74 15.89 30.89
CA ASP A 919 -29.10 15.79 32.30
C ASP A 919 -30.40 15.01 32.47
N VAL A 920 -31.40 15.30 31.63
CA VAL A 920 -32.71 14.63 31.61
C VAL A 920 -32.59 13.13 31.34
N VAL A 921 -31.72 12.70 30.41
CA VAL A 921 -31.61 11.28 30.01
C VAL A 921 -30.52 10.51 30.78
N SER A 922 -29.63 11.22 31.47
CA SER A 922 -28.51 10.65 32.24
C SER A 922 -28.90 9.57 33.25
N PRO A 923 -30.02 9.67 34.02
CA PRO A 923 -30.34 8.67 35.05
C PRO A 923 -30.63 7.29 34.48
N VAL A 924 -31.09 7.23 33.22
CA VAL A 924 -31.42 5.97 32.53
C VAL A 924 -30.15 5.31 31.98
N VAL A 925 -29.25 6.07 31.35
CA VAL A 925 -28.04 5.53 30.70
C VAL A 925 -26.89 5.26 31.66
N GLN A 926 -26.90 5.86 32.85
CA GLN A 926 -25.94 5.64 33.93
C GLN A 926 -26.39 4.55 34.93
N SER A 927 -27.61 4.04 34.79
CA SER A 927 -28.13 2.95 35.63
C SER A 927 -27.36 1.63 35.39
N SER A 928 -27.15 0.85 36.45
CA SER A 928 -26.60 -0.52 36.38
C SER A 928 -27.56 -1.54 35.76
N SER A 929 -28.85 -1.21 35.66
CA SER A 929 -29.86 -2.03 35.00
C SER A 929 -30.88 -1.15 34.27
N PRO A 930 -30.52 -0.67 33.07
CA PRO A 930 -31.36 0.21 32.27
C PRO A 930 -32.64 -0.46 31.73
N GLU A 931 -32.75 -1.79 31.83
CA GLU A 931 -33.90 -2.58 31.33
C GLU A 931 -34.97 -2.88 32.39
N GLY A 932 -34.79 -2.43 33.64
CA GLY A 932 -35.81 -2.51 34.69
C GLY A 932 -35.64 -3.63 35.74
N LEU A 933 -34.51 -4.33 35.79
CA LEU A 933 -34.18 -5.22 36.92
C LEU A 933 -33.52 -4.39 38.02
N ILE A 934 -34.19 -4.12 39.13
CA ILE A 934 -33.67 -3.30 40.25
C ILE A 934 -32.24 -3.76 40.64
N PRO A 935 -31.18 -2.96 40.46
CA PRO A 935 -29.87 -3.23 41.04
C PRO A 935 -29.87 -2.83 42.51
N MET A 936 -29.32 -3.70 43.36
CA MET A 936 -29.33 -3.58 44.82
C MET A 936 -28.28 -2.62 45.41
N ASP A 937 -27.54 -1.80 44.64
CA ASP A 937 -26.42 -1.03 45.21
C ASP A 937 -26.29 0.43 44.69
N THR A 938 -26.48 1.35 45.65
CA THR A 938 -25.79 2.65 45.92
C THR A 938 -25.79 3.80 44.89
N ASP A 939 -26.71 4.78 45.08
CA ASP A 939 -26.47 6.21 45.42
C ASP A 939 -27.84 6.93 45.58
N SER A 940 -28.03 7.72 46.66
CA SER A 940 -29.38 8.15 47.09
C SER A 940 -30.07 9.19 46.17
N GLU A 941 -29.33 9.96 45.38
CA GLU A 941 -29.91 11.00 44.50
C GLU A 941 -30.32 10.47 43.12
N THR A 942 -29.51 9.62 42.49
CA THR A 942 -29.82 8.98 41.20
C THR A 942 -30.91 7.93 41.31
N SER A 943 -31.01 7.24 42.45
CA SER A 943 -32.08 6.27 42.73
C SER A 943 -33.47 6.90 42.82
N ALA A 944 -33.59 8.15 43.28
CA ALA A 944 -34.88 8.84 43.42
C ALA A 944 -35.50 9.22 42.06
N GLY A 945 -34.67 9.64 41.10
CA GLY A 945 -35.11 9.94 39.73
C GLY A 945 -35.55 8.68 38.98
N LEU A 946 -34.76 7.61 39.07
CA LEU A 946 -35.11 6.31 38.48
C LEU A 946 -36.36 5.69 39.12
N GLN A 947 -36.54 5.84 40.44
CA GLN A 947 -37.74 5.38 41.16
C GLN A 947 -39.01 6.12 40.73
N ARG A 948 -38.97 7.43 40.45
CA ARG A 948 -40.13 8.14 39.87
C ARG A 948 -40.49 7.60 38.48
N ILE A 949 -39.49 7.40 37.63
CA ILE A 949 -39.68 6.87 36.26
C ILE A 949 -40.28 5.46 36.31
N LEU A 950 -39.77 4.59 37.19
CA LEU A 950 -40.29 3.24 37.38
C LEU A 950 -41.69 3.22 38.03
N GLN A 951 -42.05 4.21 38.87
CA GLN A 951 -43.39 4.36 39.45
C GLN A 951 -44.43 4.87 38.43
N GLU A 952 -44.01 5.70 37.46
CA GLU A 952 -44.84 6.12 36.31
C GLU A 952 -45.12 4.95 35.36
N ILE A 953 -44.16 4.03 35.21
CA ILE A 953 -44.33 2.77 34.47
C ILE A 953 -45.07 1.76 35.35
N GLN A 954 -46.36 1.96 35.64
CA GLN A 954 -47.15 0.91 36.33
C GLN A 954 -47.35 -0.31 35.41
N PRO A 955 -46.95 -1.53 35.82
CA PRO A 955 -47.40 -2.75 35.17
C PRO A 955 -48.79 -3.10 35.71
N ARG A 956 -49.82 -3.04 34.87
CA ARG A 956 -51.03 -3.84 35.13
C ARG A 956 -50.78 -5.25 34.62
N ASP A 957 -50.51 -6.16 35.54
CA ASP A 957 -50.56 -7.62 35.38
C ASP A 957 -51.99 -8.12 35.04
N SER A 958 -52.60 -7.65 33.96
CA SER A 958 -53.71 -8.38 33.34
C SER A 958 -53.23 -8.92 32.00
N ASN A 959 -52.87 -10.20 32.04
CA ASN A 959 -52.36 -11.01 30.94
C ASN A 959 -53.48 -11.36 29.93
N ASP A 960 -54.30 -10.38 29.54
CA ASP A 960 -55.46 -10.59 28.64
C ASP A 960 -55.14 -10.37 27.15
N PHE A 961 -53.90 -9.95 26.83
CA PHE A 961 -53.48 -9.75 25.44
C PHE A 961 -53.31 -11.07 24.68
N PHE A 962 -53.03 -12.17 25.37
CA PHE A 962 -52.88 -13.49 24.76
C PHE A 962 -54.17 -14.33 24.76
N THR A 963 -55.25 -13.89 25.42
CA THR A 963 -56.50 -14.67 25.56
C THR A 963 -57.67 -14.18 24.70
N SER A 964 -57.55 -13.05 23.99
CA SER A 964 -58.51 -12.69 22.95
C SER A 964 -57.85 -12.77 21.57
N ALA A 965 -57.94 -13.96 20.98
CA ALA A 965 -57.78 -14.12 19.54
C ALA A 965 -58.83 -13.22 18.87
N ARG A 966 -58.43 -12.05 18.39
CA ARG A 966 -59.21 -11.31 17.39
C ARG A 966 -59.09 -12.08 16.09
N GLU A 967 -60.02 -13.01 15.93
CA GLU A 967 -60.46 -13.53 14.65
C GLU A 967 -60.67 -12.35 13.70
N LEU A 968 -60.04 -12.44 12.53
CA LEU A 968 -60.32 -11.58 11.39
C LEU A 968 -61.75 -11.87 10.93
N ASP A 969 -62.73 -11.15 11.47
CA ASP A 969 -64.04 -11.05 10.84
C ASP A 969 -63.89 -10.22 9.57
N THR A 970 -63.84 -10.94 8.46
CA THR A 970 -64.32 -10.52 7.15
C THR A 970 -65.79 -10.10 7.24
N HIS A 971 -66.23 -9.20 6.33
CA HIS A 971 -67.57 -8.59 6.16
C HIS A 971 -67.67 -7.19 6.80
N THR A 972 -68.11 -6.12 6.15
CA THR A 972 -69.04 -5.86 5.01
C THR A 972 -68.71 -4.46 4.45
N GLY A 973 -68.88 -4.13 3.16
CA GLY A 973 -70.18 -3.92 2.51
C GLY A 973 -70.81 -2.58 2.96
N ASP A 974 -71.05 -1.68 2.01
CA ASP A 974 -71.79 -0.41 2.04
C ASP A 974 -72.63 -0.10 3.29
N ASP A 975 -72.55 1.11 3.84
CA ASP A 975 -73.56 2.16 3.60
C ASP A 975 -73.35 3.43 4.45
N GLN A 976 -73.91 4.51 3.93
CA GLN A 976 -73.98 5.86 4.47
C GLN A 976 -74.63 5.94 5.86
N THR A 977 -74.19 6.87 6.72
CA THR A 977 -75.05 7.94 7.28
C THR A 977 -74.28 8.90 8.19
N GLN A 978 -74.61 10.18 8.01
CA GLN A 978 -74.19 11.35 8.77
C GLN A 978 -74.60 11.27 10.24
N THR A 979 -73.79 11.80 11.16
CA THR A 979 -74.22 12.86 12.11
C THR A 979 -73.03 13.41 12.92
N THR A 980 -72.73 14.68 12.64
CA THR A 980 -72.36 15.77 13.58
C THR A 980 -72.03 15.40 15.04
N HIS A 981 -70.81 15.73 15.48
CA HIS A 981 -70.58 16.40 16.75
C HIS A 981 -69.37 17.36 16.68
N THR A 982 -69.65 18.63 16.97
CA THR A 982 -68.75 19.74 17.28
C THR A 982 -67.96 19.47 18.59
N PRO A 983 -66.85 20.21 18.83
CA PRO A 983 -65.71 19.75 19.61
C PRO A 983 -65.90 19.90 21.12
N SER A 984 -65.33 18.96 21.88
CA SER A 984 -65.02 19.17 23.29
C SER A 984 -63.53 18.98 23.50
N LEU A 985 -62.83 20.05 23.83
CA LEU A 985 -61.59 19.99 24.58
C LEU A 985 -61.86 19.25 25.90
N ASN A 986 -61.18 18.12 26.11
CA ASN A 986 -60.62 17.69 27.39
C ASN A 986 -59.73 16.45 27.17
N THR A 987 -58.42 16.67 27.27
CA THR A 987 -57.49 15.88 28.09
C THR A 987 -57.85 14.41 28.39
N GLY A 988 -57.18 13.47 27.72
CA GLY A 988 -56.99 12.11 28.23
C GLY A 988 -57.01 10.97 27.20
N GLY A 989 -55.82 10.51 26.80
CA GLY A 989 -55.51 9.09 26.58
C GLY A 989 -56.14 8.34 25.39
N GLU A 990 -55.42 8.29 24.27
CA GLU A 990 -55.29 7.03 23.51
C GLU A 990 -53.94 6.40 23.89
N GLY A 991 -54.00 5.33 24.68
CA GLY A 991 -52.85 4.75 25.36
C GLY A 991 -51.90 4.00 24.43
N TYR A 992 -50.86 4.67 23.95
CA TYR A 992 -49.63 3.99 23.55
C TYR A 992 -48.99 3.37 24.81
N ARG A 993 -48.87 2.04 24.85
CA ARG A 993 -48.12 1.33 25.90
C ARG A 993 -46.63 1.63 25.71
N VAL A 994 -46.12 2.65 26.39
CA VAL A 994 -44.69 2.99 26.41
C VAL A 994 -43.97 1.95 27.26
N THR A 995 -43.05 1.19 26.66
CA THR A 995 -42.25 0.18 27.37
C THR A 995 -40.98 0.82 27.95
N ALA A 996 -40.40 0.21 28.99
CA ALA A 996 -39.09 0.61 29.51
C ALA A 996 -38.01 0.59 28.40
N GLN A 997 -38.10 -0.33 27.44
CA GLN A 997 -37.22 -0.38 26.27
C GLN A 997 -37.37 0.84 25.36
N MET A 998 -38.59 1.36 25.16
CA MET A 998 -38.82 2.58 24.38
C MET A 998 -38.16 3.80 25.03
N VAL A 999 -38.32 3.94 26.35
CA VAL A 999 -37.68 5.01 27.14
C VAL A 999 -36.16 4.86 27.08
N LEU A 1000 -35.62 3.66 27.26
CA LEU A 1000 -34.20 3.40 27.14
C LEU A 1000 -33.65 3.80 25.76
N VAL A 1001 -34.32 3.37 24.68
CA VAL A 1001 -33.93 3.73 23.30
C VAL A 1001 -33.95 5.23 23.07
N CYS A 1002 -34.98 5.92 23.55
CA CYS A 1002 -35.06 7.38 23.50
C CYS A 1002 -33.88 8.03 24.24
N CYS A 1003 -33.60 7.60 25.47
CA CYS A 1003 -32.58 8.18 26.33
C CYS A 1003 -31.15 7.98 25.78
N TRP A 1004 -30.75 6.76 25.40
CA TRP A 1004 -29.39 6.55 24.90
C TRP A 1004 -29.17 7.15 23.51
N ARG A 1005 -30.20 7.18 22.64
CA ARG A 1005 -30.10 7.89 21.35
C ARG A 1005 -30.04 9.40 21.55
N SER A 1006 -30.75 9.96 22.52
CA SER A 1006 -30.66 11.39 22.84
C SER A 1006 -29.26 11.75 23.33
N MET A 1007 -28.69 10.93 24.23
CA MET A 1007 -27.30 11.10 24.69
C MET A 1007 -26.30 11.00 23.52
N LYS A 1008 -26.52 10.06 22.60
CA LYS A 1008 -25.72 9.94 21.37
C LYS A 1008 -25.76 11.21 20.53
N GLU A 1009 -26.95 11.69 20.17
CA GLU A 1009 -27.06 12.85 19.27
C GLU A 1009 -26.55 14.14 19.94
N VAL A 1010 -26.68 14.27 21.27
CA VAL A 1010 -26.02 15.35 22.05
C VAL A 1010 -24.50 15.28 21.92
N ALA A 1011 -23.90 14.11 22.16
CA ALA A 1011 -22.46 13.92 22.04
C ALA A 1011 -21.94 14.20 20.62
N MET A 1012 -22.68 13.78 19.60
CA MET A 1012 -22.34 14.03 18.20
C MET A 1012 -22.43 15.52 17.84
N LEU A 1013 -23.48 16.20 18.30
CA LEU A 1013 -23.67 17.64 18.08
C LEU A 1013 -22.57 18.45 18.77
N LEU A 1014 -22.30 18.23 20.06
CA LEU A 1014 -21.25 18.94 20.80
C LEU A 1014 -19.86 18.69 20.18
N GLY A 1015 -19.56 17.45 19.81
CA GLY A 1015 -18.30 17.12 19.12
C GLY A 1015 -18.18 17.80 17.76
N GLN A 1016 -19.26 17.88 16.97
CA GLN A 1016 -19.27 18.58 15.68
C GLN A 1016 -19.12 20.10 15.86
N LEU A 1017 -19.82 20.71 16.82
CA LEU A 1017 -19.70 22.14 17.11
C LEU A 1017 -18.25 22.50 17.47
N CYS A 1018 -17.61 21.74 18.36
CA CYS A 1018 -16.21 21.98 18.71
C CYS A 1018 -15.25 21.75 17.54
N GLN A 1019 -15.51 20.78 16.67
CA GLN A 1019 -14.62 20.48 15.54
C GLN A 1019 -14.74 21.47 14.38
N SER A 1020 -15.96 21.94 14.10
CA SER A 1020 -16.27 22.70 12.89
C SER A 1020 -16.30 24.22 13.09
N LEU A 1021 -16.53 24.71 14.32
CA LEU A 1021 -16.64 26.15 14.59
C LEU A 1021 -15.27 26.80 14.87
N PRO A 1022 -14.96 27.98 14.30
CA PRO A 1022 -13.74 28.71 14.60
C PRO A 1022 -13.71 29.19 16.06
N LEU A 1023 -12.59 28.99 16.75
CA LEU A 1023 -12.38 29.38 18.14
C LEU A 1023 -12.14 30.89 18.28
N HIS A 1024 -12.77 31.53 19.25
CA HIS A 1024 -12.52 32.93 19.60
C HIS A 1024 -11.34 33.04 20.58
N CYS A 1025 -10.16 33.46 20.11
CA CYS A 1025 -9.00 33.80 20.96
C CYS A 1025 -8.92 35.33 21.15
N GLY A 1026 -8.69 35.76 22.39
CA GLY A 1026 -8.98 37.11 22.90
C GLY A 1026 -8.25 38.32 22.31
N ASP A 1027 -7.47 38.21 21.21
CA ASP A 1027 -6.69 39.33 20.66
C ASP A 1027 -6.91 39.62 19.16
N ASP A 1028 -7.69 38.83 18.40
CA ASP A 1028 -7.92 39.06 16.97
C ASP A 1028 -9.37 39.49 16.66
N THR A 1029 -9.50 40.49 15.78
CA THR A 1029 -10.78 41.01 15.24
C THR A 1029 -11.47 40.04 14.25
N HIS A 1030 -11.08 38.77 14.20
CA HIS A 1030 -11.75 37.75 13.39
C HIS A 1030 -12.67 36.84 14.22
N ALA A 1031 -13.85 36.63 13.65
CA ALA A 1031 -15.09 36.23 14.28
C ALA A 1031 -15.16 34.74 14.67
N GLY A 1032 -14.50 34.35 15.77
CA GLY A 1032 -14.76 33.05 16.39
C GLY A 1032 -16.24 32.88 16.76
N LEU A 1033 -16.78 31.68 16.57
CA LEU A 1033 -18.19 31.30 16.81
C LEU A 1033 -18.38 30.49 18.10
N ILE A 1034 -17.30 29.96 18.65
CA ILE A 1034 -17.27 29.22 19.93
C ILE A 1034 -16.16 29.77 20.82
N THR A 1035 -16.41 29.89 22.13
CA THR A 1035 -15.45 30.43 23.10
C THR A 1035 -14.61 29.32 23.76
N GLU A 1036 -13.46 29.68 24.32
CA GLU A 1036 -12.62 28.75 25.10
C GLU A 1036 -13.38 28.13 26.28
N GLU A 1037 -14.16 28.92 27.01
CA GLU A 1037 -14.99 28.45 28.13
C GLU A 1037 -16.03 27.41 27.69
N GLN A 1038 -16.63 27.61 26.51
CA GLN A 1038 -17.58 26.65 25.93
C GLN A 1038 -16.90 25.33 25.58
N VAL A 1039 -15.71 25.38 24.96
CA VAL A 1039 -14.92 24.19 24.64
C VAL A 1039 -14.49 23.44 25.90
N GLU A 1040 -14.06 24.14 26.94
CA GLU A 1040 -13.72 23.55 28.24
C GLU A 1040 -14.95 22.86 28.87
N GLY A 1041 -16.11 23.53 28.85
CA GLY A 1041 -17.37 22.94 29.31
C GLY A 1041 -17.72 21.65 28.58
N VAL A 1042 -17.55 21.61 27.25
CA VAL A 1042 -17.78 20.39 26.44
C VAL A 1042 -16.77 19.29 26.79
N GLY A 1043 -15.52 19.65 27.08
CA GLY A 1043 -14.50 18.71 27.56
C GLY A 1043 -14.86 18.09 28.91
N LEU A 1044 -15.35 18.89 29.85
CA LEU A 1044 -15.84 18.41 31.15
C LEU A 1044 -17.05 17.48 30.98
N TYR A 1045 -17.97 17.84 30.08
CA TYR A 1045 -19.10 16.99 29.71
C TYR A 1045 -18.65 15.61 29.22
N PHE A 1046 -17.74 15.52 28.24
CA PHE A 1046 -17.27 14.22 27.74
C PHE A 1046 -16.53 13.42 28.81
N ARG A 1047 -15.72 14.08 29.65
CA ARG A 1047 -15.07 13.43 30.80
C ARG A 1047 -16.08 12.78 31.72
N GLN A 1048 -17.15 13.51 32.06
CA GLN A 1048 -18.22 12.99 32.92
C GLN A 1048 -18.94 11.80 32.26
N GLN A 1049 -19.32 11.91 30.99
CA GLN A 1049 -20.05 10.84 30.30
C GLN A 1049 -19.20 9.58 30.11
N LEU A 1050 -17.92 9.69 29.78
CA LEU A 1050 -17.02 8.54 29.64
C LEU A 1050 -16.74 7.84 30.98
N LEU A 1051 -16.81 8.55 32.11
CA LEU A 1051 -16.60 7.96 33.43
C LEU A 1051 -17.89 7.38 34.05
N GLN A 1052 -19.06 7.92 33.71
CA GLN A 1052 -20.33 7.59 34.38
C GLN A 1052 -21.30 6.76 33.53
N SER A 1053 -21.20 6.80 32.21
CA SER A 1053 -22.12 6.08 31.33
C SER A 1053 -21.91 4.56 31.40
N ARG A 1054 -22.98 3.82 31.68
CA ARG A 1054 -22.95 2.35 31.78
C ARG A 1054 -23.59 1.66 30.57
N HIS A 1055 -24.48 2.35 29.87
CA HIS A 1055 -25.08 1.84 28.65
C HIS A 1055 -24.05 1.85 27.50
N ARG A 1056 -23.73 0.66 26.98
CA ARG A 1056 -22.72 0.46 25.93
C ARG A 1056 -22.90 1.39 24.73
N GLY A 1057 -24.12 1.52 24.20
CA GLY A 1057 -24.39 2.39 23.05
C GLY A 1057 -24.26 3.89 23.33
N ALA A 1058 -24.42 4.32 24.58
CA ALA A 1058 -24.20 5.72 24.95
C ALA A 1058 -22.69 6.00 25.14
N PHE A 1059 -21.95 5.05 25.73
CA PHE A 1059 -20.49 5.13 25.90
C PHE A 1059 -19.74 5.12 24.57
N GLU A 1060 -20.01 4.15 23.70
CA GLU A 1060 -19.31 3.98 22.40
C GLU A 1060 -19.44 5.23 21.52
N LEU A 1061 -20.54 5.99 21.63
CA LEU A 1061 -20.81 7.15 20.78
C LEU A 1061 -20.44 8.48 21.44
N ALA A 1062 -20.46 8.56 22.78
CA ALA A 1062 -19.79 9.64 23.49
C ALA A 1062 -18.28 9.66 23.19
N TYR A 1063 -17.66 8.49 23.01
CA TYR A 1063 -16.29 8.38 22.54
C TYR A 1063 -16.07 9.01 21.16
N VAL A 1064 -16.97 8.80 20.19
CA VAL A 1064 -16.84 9.40 18.84
C VAL A 1064 -16.88 10.94 18.91
N GLY A 1065 -17.78 11.51 19.71
CA GLY A 1065 -17.83 12.96 19.95
C GLY A 1065 -16.57 13.48 20.64
N PHE A 1066 -16.05 12.75 21.63
CA PHE A 1066 -14.80 13.09 22.32
C PHE A 1066 -13.59 13.06 21.39
N VAL A 1067 -13.50 12.09 20.48
CA VAL A 1067 -12.42 12.04 19.47
C VAL A 1067 -12.43 13.31 18.62
N ARG A 1068 -13.60 13.76 18.14
CA ARG A 1068 -13.72 15.02 17.36
C ARG A 1068 -13.22 16.24 18.14
N LEU A 1069 -13.54 16.31 19.43
CA LEU A 1069 -13.01 17.35 20.32
C LEU A 1069 -11.48 17.26 20.41
N THR A 1070 -10.91 16.07 20.65
CA THR A 1070 -9.45 15.90 20.76
C THR A 1070 -8.71 16.21 19.46
N GLU A 1071 -9.29 15.86 18.30
CA GLU A 1071 -8.72 16.20 16.99
C GLU A 1071 -8.63 17.71 16.79
N MET A 1072 -9.66 18.46 17.21
CA MET A 1072 -9.61 19.92 17.18
C MET A 1072 -8.54 20.46 18.12
N LEU A 1073 -8.48 19.98 19.37
CA LEU A 1073 -7.47 20.40 20.35
C LEU A 1073 -6.03 20.13 19.86
N CYS A 1074 -5.81 19.05 19.10
CA CYS A 1074 -4.52 18.74 18.48
C CYS A 1074 -4.17 19.65 17.29
N ARG A 1075 -5.16 20.24 16.61
CA ARG A 1075 -4.96 21.14 15.45
C ARG A 1075 -4.77 22.60 15.85
N CYS A 1076 -5.31 23.02 17.00
CA CYS A 1076 -5.19 24.40 17.48
C CYS A 1076 -3.84 24.69 18.15
N VAL A 1077 -2.99 25.47 17.48
CA VAL A 1077 -1.66 25.90 17.97
C VAL A 1077 -1.74 26.71 19.29
N CYS A 1078 -2.86 27.40 19.54
CA CYS A 1078 -3.11 28.14 20.78
C CYS A 1078 -3.31 27.24 22.03
N VAL A 1079 -3.49 25.92 21.87
CA VAL A 1079 -3.87 24.99 22.95
C VAL A 1079 -2.66 24.27 23.58
N CYS A 1080 -1.43 24.54 23.13
CA CYS A 1080 -0.20 24.10 23.83
C CYS A 1080 -0.14 24.57 25.31
N VAL A 1081 -0.98 25.54 25.72
CA VAL A 1081 -1.12 25.99 27.11
C VAL A 1081 -2.10 25.13 27.93
N PHE A 1082 -3.09 24.45 27.32
CA PHE A 1082 -4.12 23.71 28.06
C PHE A 1082 -3.67 22.33 28.56
N THR A 1083 -2.68 21.70 27.91
CA THR A 1083 -2.10 20.44 28.41
C THR A 1083 -1.41 20.56 29.78
N PHE A 1084 -1.22 21.78 30.32
CA PHE A 1084 -0.63 22.00 31.65
C PHE A 1084 -1.63 22.33 32.77
N ARG A 1085 -2.93 22.59 32.48
CA ARG A 1085 -3.92 22.89 33.54
C ARG A 1085 -4.79 21.70 33.96
N ALA A 1086 -4.86 20.64 33.16
CA ALA A 1086 -5.54 19.38 33.53
C ALA A 1086 -4.64 18.41 34.34
N LYS A 1087 -3.80 18.94 35.23
CA LYS A 1087 -3.24 18.18 36.37
C LYS A 1087 -3.95 18.65 37.63
N GLY A 1088 -4.99 17.91 37.98
CA GLY A 1088 -5.77 17.96 39.22
C GLY A 1088 -6.63 16.72 39.28
#